data_AF-A0A6A4W350-F1
#
_entry.id   AF-A0A6A4W350-F1
#
_cell.length_a   1.000
_cell.length_b   1.000
_cell.length_c   1.000
_cell.angle_alpha   90.00
_cell.angle_beta   90.00
_cell.angle_gamma   90.00
#
_symmetry.space_group_name_H-M   'P 1'
#
loop_
_entity.id
_entity.type
_entity.pdbx_description
1 polymer ?
#
loop_
_entity_poly.entity_id
_entity_poly.type
_entity_poly.pdbx_seq_one_letter_code
_entity_poly.pdbx_strand_id
1 'polypeptide(L)'
;MPFPVCVYGRGLVVAFLTLITVVTVSSAADAGPSQPPNIVLIVADDLGWNDVPWHNSLVRAPTLARLAADGVTLEQAYVQPICTPSRSALLTGRYPFTLGRQHDVLWPLQPTGLTLDTPLLSEKLRSAGYRTHAVGKWHLGFCRRAYTPTERGFQSFLGFWTGSENYYTHWRGLDEGGSGLDFRRNMSVAREFEGRYSSEVFAAEAERVIETHPADRPLFLYLAFQSVHAPLQVPRRYWDLYPGVRDKSRRTFLGMVSALDDAVQRVESALRGAGLYDNTVIIFTADNGGQVLAGGNNYPLRGNKVTLWEGGTRAASFVHSPLLERPRRASRALIHVTDWFPTVLRLAGAPQPTPEDRLDGVDQWDAISRGEPSARSEVVYNIDVEKKPGAAIRVGDFKLIWGYPGSKNDWYPEPGITELWPLVPTELAPARYTEVGEHRWSGSNTTWLFDLASDPTEHVNLAAQRPALVAELKHRLLRHRRRLVPADCPPDDPRGSPDNFGHVFATGWCTRFRPLSLQVPKPLFPVAGRPVIQHHIEACAAELQQFAAEMAARYGVAVRYLQEYAALGTAGGLYQFRDQIRAGGPDAFFVLNGDVCGDFRLDRLLAFHRERPADALLTVMATEATRQQSVNFGCIAEDRATHAVLHYAEKPETFVSTLINTGIYICSSDIFQQIGTVFKRKQEEIYSADFEEGPPSETISLEVDILAPLAGSGRVFVYQTSRWWSQIKTASAALYSNRHYLKLYRENGAPLAEDGKPCTIIGDVWIHPTATIHPTAVLGPNVSVGRNAEVGEGVRVRESIVLGGARIREHSLVLHSILGWDSVVGAWSRIEGTPCDPDPNKPFAKMDNVPLFNGDGKLNPSITILGCNVNVASEKIVLNCIILPHKDLMRSYKNEILL
;
A
#
# COMPACT_ATOMS: atom_id res chain seq x y z
N MET A 1 -5.34 65.21 1.41
CA MET A 1 -5.71 66.43 0.66
C MET A 1 -6.98 66.13 -0.12
N PRO A 2 -8.03 66.95 -0.01
CA PRO A 2 -9.23 66.87 -0.86
C PRO A 2 -9.13 67.84 -2.06
N PHE A 3 -9.97 67.67 -3.09
CA PHE A 3 -10.59 68.74 -3.90
C PHE A 3 -11.80 68.14 -4.68
N PRO A 4 -12.83 68.91 -5.10
CA PRO A 4 -14.22 68.65 -4.64
C PRO A 4 -15.34 68.89 -5.69
N VAL A 5 -16.58 69.03 -5.20
CA VAL A 5 -17.69 69.91 -5.68
C VAL A 5 -18.98 69.26 -6.25
N CYS A 6 -20.10 69.71 -5.65
CA CYS A 6 -21.54 69.74 -6.03
C CYS A 6 -22.17 68.60 -6.87
N VAL A 7 -23.23 67.93 -6.40
CA VAL A 7 -24.58 68.40 -5.98
C VAL A 7 -25.49 68.81 -7.16
N TYR A 8 -26.53 68.01 -7.40
CA TYR A 8 -27.92 68.46 -7.43
C TYR A 8 -28.85 67.29 -7.05
N GLY A 9 -29.87 67.56 -6.22
CA GLY A 9 -30.85 66.55 -5.83
C GLY A 9 -32.27 67.14 -5.78
N ARG A 10 -33.27 66.26 -5.88
CA ARG A 10 -34.69 66.41 -5.50
C ARG A 10 -35.32 65.01 -5.58
N GLY A 11 -36.11 64.53 -4.62
CA GLY A 11 -36.61 65.19 -3.40
C GLY A 11 -37.03 64.25 -2.28
N LEU A 12 -37.62 64.85 -1.23
CA LEU A 12 -38.03 64.25 0.05
C LEU A 12 -39.14 63.19 -0.06
N VAL A 13 -39.21 62.27 0.92
CA VAL A 13 -40.25 62.26 1.97
C VAL A 13 -39.60 61.88 3.32
N VAL A 14 -40.15 62.41 4.43
CA VAL A 14 -39.63 62.37 5.81
C VAL A 14 -39.90 61.03 6.51
N ALA A 15 -38.93 60.56 7.32
CA ALA A 15 -39.11 59.44 8.24
C ALA A 15 -39.46 59.92 9.66
N PHE A 16 -40.42 59.26 10.32
CA PHE A 16 -40.73 59.44 11.73
C PHE A 16 -40.00 58.39 12.59
N LEU A 17 -39.42 58.84 13.70
CA LEU A 17 -38.82 57.99 14.73
C LEU A 17 -39.89 57.54 15.72
N THR A 18 -40.04 56.23 15.90
CA THR A 18 -40.77 55.65 17.05
C THR A 18 -39.93 54.55 17.67
N LEU A 19 -39.64 54.70 18.97
CA LEU A 19 -38.88 53.73 19.76
C LEU A 19 -39.75 52.51 20.04
N ILE A 20 -39.32 51.30 19.62
CA ILE A 20 -39.99 50.04 19.99
C ILE A 20 -39.00 49.16 20.73
N THR A 21 -39.33 48.85 21.99
CA THR A 21 -38.61 47.90 22.83
C THR A 21 -38.79 46.49 22.27
N VAL A 22 -37.72 45.88 21.77
CA VAL A 22 -37.76 44.48 21.30
C VAL A 22 -37.80 43.56 22.52
N VAL A 23 -38.99 43.04 22.82
CA VAL A 23 -39.14 41.87 23.69
C VAL A 23 -38.60 40.67 22.93
N THR A 24 -37.43 40.18 23.33
CA THR A 24 -36.88 38.93 22.80
C THR A 24 -37.70 37.75 23.33
N VAL A 25 -38.74 37.38 22.59
CA VAL A 25 -39.38 36.08 22.75
C VAL A 25 -38.34 35.03 22.36
N SER A 26 -37.75 34.39 23.37
CA SER A 26 -36.81 33.30 23.16
C SER A 26 -37.59 32.09 22.65
N SER A 27 -37.69 31.95 21.32
CA SER A 27 -38.08 30.69 20.71
C SER A 27 -37.06 29.65 21.13
N ALA A 28 -37.48 28.64 21.90
CA ALA A 28 -36.70 27.44 22.09
C ALA A 28 -36.59 26.73 20.73
N ALA A 29 -35.56 27.10 19.97
CA ALA A 29 -35.15 26.35 18.80
C ALA A 29 -34.68 24.98 19.28
N ASP A 30 -35.21 23.93 18.66
CA ASP A 30 -35.00 22.55 19.08
C ASP A 30 -33.50 22.22 19.04
N ALA A 31 -32.93 21.96 20.22
CA ALA A 31 -31.50 21.78 20.37
C ALA A 31 -31.11 20.34 20.00
N GLY A 32 -30.97 20.10 18.69
CA GLY A 32 -30.27 18.92 18.20
C GLY A 32 -28.89 18.79 18.86
N PRO A 33 -28.36 17.56 19.05
CA PRO A 33 -27.16 17.34 19.85
C PRO A 33 -25.99 18.21 19.35
N SER A 34 -25.42 19.00 20.26
CA SER A 34 -24.36 19.99 19.97
C SER A 34 -23.00 19.38 19.61
N GLN A 35 -22.95 18.07 19.37
CA GLN A 35 -21.77 17.26 19.10
C GLN A 35 -22.10 16.24 18.00
N PRO A 36 -21.21 16.04 17.01
CA PRO A 36 -21.35 14.96 16.03
C PRO A 36 -21.55 13.59 16.71
N PRO A 37 -22.30 12.67 16.09
CA PRO A 37 -22.58 11.36 16.65
C PRO A 37 -21.35 10.49 16.74
N ASN A 38 -21.31 9.64 17.75
CA ASN A 38 -20.39 8.51 17.81
C ASN A 38 -20.74 7.50 16.70
N ILE A 39 -19.74 6.88 16.10
CA ILE A 39 -19.90 5.92 15.02
C ILE A 39 -19.25 4.60 15.43
N VAL A 40 -20.04 3.53 15.48
CA VAL A 40 -19.57 2.17 15.73
C VAL A 40 -19.83 1.34 14.48
N LEU A 41 -18.77 1.08 13.72
CA LEU A 41 -18.80 0.33 12.47
C LEU A 41 -18.36 -1.11 12.74
N ILE A 42 -19.33 -2.01 12.83
CA ILE A 42 -19.15 -3.43 13.10
C ILE A 42 -19.09 -4.18 11.77
N VAL A 43 -17.99 -4.89 11.54
CA VAL A 43 -17.79 -5.72 10.34
C VAL A 43 -17.65 -7.18 10.75
N ALA A 44 -18.52 -8.04 10.24
CA ALA A 44 -18.43 -9.49 10.36
C ALA A 44 -17.70 -10.09 9.15
N ASP A 45 -16.93 -11.15 9.37
CA ASP A 45 -16.09 -11.82 8.37
C ASP A 45 -16.77 -13.12 7.91
N ASP A 46 -17.00 -13.31 6.61
CA ASP A 46 -17.69 -14.49 6.04
C ASP A 46 -19.12 -14.76 6.56
N LEU A 47 -19.84 -13.75 7.04
CA LEU A 47 -21.24 -13.88 7.46
C LEU A 47 -22.19 -13.89 6.25
N GLY A 48 -22.84 -15.03 6.00
CA GLY A 48 -23.71 -15.19 4.84
C GLY A 48 -25.10 -14.57 4.95
N TRP A 49 -25.77 -14.45 3.81
CA TRP A 49 -27.11 -13.86 3.74
C TRP A 49 -28.14 -14.61 4.61
N ASN A 50 -28.02 -15.93 4.73
CA ASN A 50 -28.92 -16.78 5.50
C ASN A 50 -28.42 -17.07 6.92
N ASP A 51 -27.46 -16.27 7.41
CA ASP A 51 -26.75 -16.48 8.68
C ASP A 51 -27.13 -15.45 9.74
N VAL A 52 -28.23 -14.73 9.51
CA VAL A 52 -28.75 -13.67 10.37
C VAL A 52 -30.21 -13.92 10.75
N PRO A 53 -30.64 -13.54 11.95
CA PRO A 53 -31.94 -13.93 12.52
C PRO A 53 -33.16 -13.33 11.81
N TRP A 54 -32.99 -12.24 11.04
CA TRP A 54 -34.06 -11.64 10.24
C TRP A 54 -34.27 -12.32 8.87
N HIS A 55 -33.35 -13.21 8.46
CA HIS A 55 -33.54 -14.09 7.29
C HIS A 55 -33.75 -15.56 7.68
N ASN A 56 -33.14 -16.00 8.79
CA ASN A 56 -33.15 -17.39 9.23
C ASN A 56 -33.48 -17.52 10.72
N SER A 57 -34.65 -18.07 11.03
CA SER A 57 -35.14 -18.27 12.40
C SER A 57 -34.36 -19.31 13.22
N LEU A 58 -33.46 -20.08 12.60
CA LEU A 58 -32.58 -20.99 13.33
C LEU A 58 -31.41 -20.26 14.00
N VAL A 59 -31.02 -19.08 13.50
CA VAL A 59 -29.88 -18.30 14.01
C VAL A 59 -30.22 -17.69 15.36
N ARG A 60 -29.51 -18.12 16.42
CA ARG A 60 -29.70 -17.62 17.79
C ARG A 60 -28.80 -16.42 18.05
N ALA A 61 -29.24 -15.27 17.55
CA ALA A 61 -28.59 -13.97 17.71
C ALA A 61 -29.63 -12.91 18.16
N PRO A 62 -30.11 -12.95 19.41
CA PRO A 62 -31.21 -12.10 19.88
C PRO A 62 -30.87 -10.60 19.90
N THR A 63 -29.61 -10.23 20.08
CA THR A 63 -29.17 -8.83 20.11
C THR A 63 -29.16 -8.23 18.72
N LEU A 64 -28.55 -8.92 17.74
CA LEU A 64 -28.57 -8.56 16.33
C LEU A 64 -30.00 -8.55 15.79
N ALA A 65 -30.85 -9.52 16.19
CA ALA A 65 -32.27 -9.52 15.84
C ALA A 65 -32.99 -8.24 16.31
N ARG A 66 -32.79 -7.83 17.57
CA ARG A 66 -33.40 -6.61 18.11
C ARG A 66 -32.83 -5.35 17.46
N LEU A 67 -31.51 -5.22 17.32
CA LEU A 67 -30.88 -4.04 16.72
C LEU A 67 -31.30 -3.85 15.25
N ALA A 68 -31.43 -4.94 14.50
CA ALA A 68 -31.99 -4.94 13.15
C ALA A 68 -33.48 -4.54 13.12
N ALA A 69 -34.30 -5.11 14.02
CA ALA A 69 -35.73 -4.85 14.09
C ALA A 69 -36.08 -3.44 14.59
N ASP A 70 -35.31 -2.89 15.53
CA ASP A 70 -35.43 -1.50 16.01
C ASP A 70 -34.72 -0.48 15.09
N GLY A 71 -33.83 -0.95 14.20
CA GLY A 71 -33.10 -0.13 13.24
C GLY A 71 -33.67 -0.19 11.83
N VAL A 72 -32.80 -0.29 10.83
CA VAL A 72 -33.13 -0.40 9.41
C VAL A 72 -32.30 -1.54 8.80
N THR A 73 -32.93 -2.64 8.37
CA THR A 73 -32.22 -3.68 7.59
C THR A 73 -31.98 -3.18 6.17
N LEU A 74 -30.85 -3.54 5.58
CA LEU A 74 -30.47 -3.10 4.24
C LEU A 74 -30.56 -4.27 3.27
N GLU A 75 -31.72 -4.42 2.63
CA GLU A 75 -32.03 -5.54 1.74
C GLU A 75 -31.20 -5.54 0.45
N GLN A 76 -30.61 -4.41 0.07
CA GLN A 76 -29.82 -4.22 -1.15
C GLN A 76 -28.46 -3.55 -0.87
N ALA A 77 -27.80 -3.98 0.22
CA ALA A 77 -26.41 -3.63 0.52
C ALA A 77 -25.41 -4.58 -0.16
N TYR A 78 -24.43 -4.00 -0.85
CA TYR A 78 -23.43 -4.73 -1.63
C TYR A 78 -22.00 -4.47 -1.15
N VAL A 79 -21.19 -5.52 -1.20
CA VAL A 79 -19.77 -5.56 -0.86
C VAL A 79 -19.00 -6.25 -1.99
N GLN A 80 -17.68 -6.33 -1.87
CA GLN A 80 -16.82 -7.07 -2.80
C GLN A 80 -16.84 -8.57 -2.43
N PRO A 81 -16.47 -9.49 -3.35
CA PRO A 81 -16.64 -10.92 -3.12
C PRO A 81 -15.68 -11.55 -2.08
N ILE A 82 -14.67 -10.80 -1.59
CA ILE A 82 -13.64 -11.30 -0.67
C ILE A 82 -13.03 -10.16 0.18
N CYS A 83 -12.41 -10.52 1.31
CA CYS A 83 -12.05 -9.65 2.44
C CYS A 83 -11.25 -8.37 2.11
N THR A 84 -10.01 -8.47 1.60
CA THR A 84 -9.14 -7.31 1.32
C THR A 84 -9.80 -6.31 0.35
N PRO A 85 -10.37 -6.74 -0.80
CA PRO A 85 -11.15 -5.85 -1.67
C PRO A 85 -12.25 -5.09 -0.90
N SER A 86 -13.11 -5.77 -0.14
CA SER A 86 -14.18 -5.10 0.63
C SER A 86 -13.68 -4.11 1.65
N ARG A 87 -12.65 -4.49 2.43
CA ARG A 87 -12.05 -3.64 3.48
C ARG A 87 -11.35 -2.43 2.87
N SER A 88 -10.75 -2.58 1.69
CA SER A 88 -10.15 -1.47 0.94
C SER A 88 -11.23 -0.49 0.46
N ALA A 89 -12.34 -1.01 -0.08
CA ALA A 89 -13.46 -0.19 -0.56
C ALA A 89 -14.19 0.53 0.58
N LEU A 90 -14.38 -0.15 1.73
CA LEU A 90 -14.98 0.40 2.94
C LEU A 90 -14.21 1.62 3.47
N LEU A 91 -12.88 1.48 3.64
CA LEU A 91 -12.07 2.50 4.30
C LEU A 91 -11.56 3.60 3.37
N THR A 92 -11.68 3.44 2.04
CA THR A 92 -11.30 4.47 1.05
C THR A 92 -12.47 5.12 0.32
N GLY A 93 -13.66 4.50 0.32
CA GLY A 93 -14.79 4.94 -0.51
C GLY A 93 -14.58 4.73 -2.02
N ARG A 94 -13.61 3.91 -2.43
CA ARG A 94 -13.22 3.68 -3.85
C ARG A 94 -13.29 2.20 -4.23
N TYR A 95 -13.59 1.90 -5.49
CA TYR A 95 -13.61 0.51 -5.95
C TYR A 95 -12.20 -0.11 -5.99
N PRO A 96 -12.04 -1.40 -5.64
CA PRO A 96 -10.72 -2.05 -5.54
C PRO A 96 -9.92 -2.05 -6.84
N PHE A 97 -10.60 -2.16 -8.00
CA PHE A 97 -9.94 -2.08 -9.32
C PHE A 97 -9.29 -0.71 -9.60
N THR A 98 -9.66 0.34 -8.88
CA THR A 98 -9.00 1.66 -8.97
C THR A 98 -7.84 1.83 -7.96
N LEU A 99 -7.58 0.80 -7.15
CA LEU A 99 -6.60 0.74 -6.06
C LEU A 99 -5.57 -0.40 -6.24
N GLY A 100 -5.65 -1.16 -7.34
CA GLY A 100 -4.85 -2.37 -7.57
C GLY A 100 -5.20 -3.52 -6.64
N ARG A 101 -6.41 -3.51 -6.06
CA ARG A 101 -6.95 -4.51 -5.11
C ARG A 101 -8.07 -5.37 -5.70
N GLN A 102 -8.21 -5.44 -7.03
CA GLN A 102 -9.25 -6.26 -7.68
C GLN A 102 -9.00 -7.77 -7.61
N HIS A 103 -7.75 -8.18 -7.54
CA HIS A 103 -7.35 -9.59 -7.61
C HIS A 103 -7.03 -10.14 -6.22
N ASP A 104 -7.72 -11.22 -5.85
CA ASP A 104 -7.52 -12.00 -4.62
C ASP A 104 -7.45 -11.15 -3.33
N VAL A 105 -6.66 -11.58 -2.33
CA VAL A 105 -6.41 -10.86 -1.08
C VAL A 105 -4.91 -10.58 -0.89
N LEU A 106 -4.60 -9.73 0.09
CA LEU A 106 -3.22 -9.59 0.57
C LEU A 106 -2.82 -10.84 1.36
N TRP A 107 -1.88 -11.61 0.81
CA TRP A 107 -1.27 -12.75 1.49
C TRP A 107 -0.13 -12.30 2.42
N PRO A 108 0.17 -13.04 3.51
CA PRO A 108 1.06 -12.53 4.57
C PRO A 108 2.48 -12.20 4.14
N LEU A 109 3.02 -12.87 3.10
CA LEU A 109 4.38 -12.64 2.62
C LEU A 109 4.46 -11.72 1.39
N GLN A 110 3.33 -11.21 0.88
CA GLN A 110 3.35 -10.30 -0.25
C GLN A 110 3.95 -8.94 0.14
N PRO A 111 4.99 -8.44 -0.55
CA PRO A 111 5.72 -7.23 -0.19
C PRO A 111 4.96 -5.91 -0.50
N THR A 112 3.64 -5.87 -0.28
CA THR A 112 2.78 -4.71 -0.51
C THR A 112 1.67 -4.54 0.55
N GLY A 113 0.73 -3.62 0.30
CA GLY A 113 -0.41 -3.28 1.14
C GLY A 113 -1.37 -2.35 0.39
N LEU A 114 -2.41 -1.85 1.06
CA LEU A 114 -3.27 -0.82 0.47
C LEU A 114 -2.48 0.48 0.24
N THR A 115 -2.61 1.06 -0.96
CA THR A 115 -1.92 2.30 -1.37
C THR A 115 -1.91 3.36 -0.26
N LEU A 116 -0.76 4.02 -0.09
CA LEU A 116 -0.55 5.11 0.86
C LEU A 116 -1.02 6.46 0.30
N ASP A 117 -1.30 6.55 -1.00
CA ASP A 117 -1.65 7.79 -1.69
C ASP A 117 -3.15 8.16 -1.53
N THR A 118 -3.95 7.27 -0.95
CA THR A 118 -5.38 7.48 -0.65
C THR A 118 -5.58 7.54 0.86
N PRO A 119 -6.06 8.67 1.43
CA PRO A 119 -6.34 8.78 2.86
C PRO A 119 -7.55 7.92 3.24
N LEU A 120 -7.49 7.28 4.41
CA LEU A 120 -8.61 6.48 4.91
C LEU A 120 -9.67 7.32 5.63
N LEU A 121 -10.85 6.73 5.79
CA LEU A 121 -11.97 7.28 6.57
C LEU A 121 -11.51 7.68 7.98
N SER A 122 -10.68 6.86 8.62
CA SER A 122 -10.04 7.12 9.91
C SER A 122 -9.17 8.38 9.91
N GLU A 123 -8.44 8.67 8.83
CA GLU A 123 -7.58 9.85 8.72
C GLU A 123 -8.42 11.12 8.57
N LYS A 124 -9.47 11.07 7.74
CA LYS A 124 -10.44 12.16 7.55
C LYS A 124 -11.23 12.44 8.85
N LEU A 125 -11.73 11.40 9.54
CA LEU A 125 -12.44 11.54 10.81
C LEU A 125 -11.55 12.07 11.94
N ARG A 126 -10.31 11.58 12.06
CA ARG A 126 -9.33 12.11 13.03
C ARG A 126 -9.07 13.60 12.78
N SER A 127 -9.05 14.02 11.52
CA SER A 127 -8.91 15.43 11.12
C SER A 127 -10.14 16.28 11.47
N ALA A 128 -11.33 15.65 11.50
CA ALA A 128 -12.58 16.22 12.02
C ALA A 128 -12.74 16.13 13.55
N GLY A 129 -11.70 15.73 14.29
CA GLY A 129 -11.69 15.73 15.77
C GLY A 129 -12.08 14.42 16.45
N TYR A 130 -12.44 13.38 15.69
CA TYR A 130 -12.82 12.07 16.24
C TYR A 130 -11.67 11.36 16.96
N ARG A 131 -12.01 10.60 18.00
CA ARG A 131 -11.16 9.54 18.56
C ARG A 131 -11.36 8.26 17.75
N THR A 132 -10.31 7.83 17.06
CA THR A 132 -10.38 6.74 16.08
C THR A 132 -9.73 5.47 16.63
N HIS A 133 -10.50 4.40 16.74
CA HIS A 133 -10.07 3.13 17.31
C HIS A 133 -10.39 1.98 16.33
N ALA A 134 -9.44 1.07 16.14
CA ALA A 134 -9.64 -0.16 15.37
C ALA A 134 -9.49 -1.38 16.27
N VAL A 135 -10.39 -2.34 16.16
CA VAL A 135 -10.35 -3.60 16.92
C VAL A 135 -10.66 -4.76 15.97
N GLY A 136 -9.81 -5.78 15.97
CA GLY A 136 -9.95 -7.00 15.16
C GLY A 136 -9.08 -7.02 13.89
N LYS A 137 -9.62 -7.60 12.81
CA LYS A 137 -8.92 -7.91 11.56
C LYS A 137 -8.64 -6.66 10.71
N TRP A 138 -7.37 -6.44 10.38
CA TRP A 138 -6.95 -5.37 9.48
C TRP A 138 -7.02 -5.78 8.00
N HIS A 139 -6.16 -6.73 7.59
CA HIS A 139 -6.08 -7.30 6.23
C HIS A 139 -5.84 -6.30 5.06
N LEU A 140 -5.21 -5.15 5.35
CA LEU A 140 -4.81 -4.12 4.36
C LEU A 140 -3.28 -3.95 4.25
N GLY A 141 -2.53 -4.95 4.71
CA GLY A 141 -1.07 -5.04 4.58
C GLY A 141 -0.31 -4.54 5.81
N PHE A 142 0.92 -5.05 5.97
CA PHE A 142 1.77 -4.75 7.14
C PHE A 142 3.28 -4.83 6.84
N CYS A 143 3.69 -5.14 5.61
CA CYS A 143 5.11 -5.35 5.29
C CYS A 143 6.00 -4.11 5.55
N ARG A 144 5.39 -2.92 5.61
CA ARG A 144 5.92 -1.67 6.17
C ARG A 144 5.00 -1.20 7.29
N ARG A 145 5.58 -0.54 8.29
CA ARG A 145 4.84 0.13 9.36
C ARG A 145 3.76 1.10 8.82
N ALA A 146 4.03 1.82 7.73
CA ALA A 146 3.06 2.72 7.09
C ALA A 146 1.74 2.05 6.61
N TYR A 147 1.70 0.71 6.45
CA TYR A 147 0.47 0.00 6.11
C TYR A 147 -0.37 -0.39 7.34
N THR A 148 0.14 -0.32 8.57
CA THR A 148 -0.58 -0.78 9.77
C THR A 148 -1.65 0.23 10.22
N PRO A 149 -2.68 -0.20 10.99
CA PRO A 149 -3.81 0.68 11.35
C PRO A 149 -3.39 2.00 12.03
N THR A 150 -2.37 1.95 12.89
CA THR A 150 -1.91 3.11 13.67
C THR A 150 -1.20 4.17 12.84
N GLU A 151 -0.68 3.82 11.66
CA GLU A 151 -0.16 4.79 10.68
C GLU A 151 -1.20 5.19 9.63
N ARG A 152 -2.39 4.56 9.65
CA ARG A 152 -3.52 4.81 8.75
C ARG A 152 -4.73 5.36 9.52
N GLY A 153 -4.46 6.40 10.30
CA GLY A 153 -5.48 7.24 10.94
C GLY A 153 -6.07 6.76 12.26
N PHE A 154 -5.87 5.50 12.67
CA PHE A 154 -6.36 5.01 13.96
C PHE A 154 -5.41 5.39 15.10
N GLN A 155 -5.94 5.93 16.20
CA GLN A 155 -5.18 6.32 17.40
C GLN A 155 -4.87 5.13 18.32
N SER A 156 -5.67 4.05 18.27
CA SER A 156 -5.27 2.76 18.84
C SER A 156 -5.74 1.57 17.99
N PHE A 157 -5.06 0.45 18.17
CA PHE A 157 -5.38 -0.83 17.56
C PHE A 157 -5.27 -1.99 18.56
N LEU A 158 -6.20 -2.94 18.51
CA LEU A 158 -6.01 -4.29 19.07
C LEU A 158 -6.54 -5.34 18.08
N GLY A 159 -5.69 -6.26 17.63
CA GLY A 159 -6.10 -7.36 16.74
C GLY A 159 -4.96 -7.85 15.87
N PHE A 160 -5.28 -8.30 14.66
CA PHE A 160 -4.33 -8.98 13.78
C PHE A 160 -4.24 -8.34 12.39
N TRP A 161 -3.08 -8.49 11.74
CA TRP A 161 -2.77 -7.78 10.49
C TRP A 161 -3.08 -8.57 9.22
N THR A 162 -3.01 -9.90 9.28
CA THR A 162 -3.26 -10.83 8.17
C THR A 162 -4.76 -11.07 7.93
N GLY A 163 -5.09 -12.00 7.02
CA GLY A 163 -6.46 -12.32 6.64
C GLY A 163 -7.19 -13.33 7.53
N SER A 164 -6.46 -14.09 8.35
CA SER A 164 -7.03 -15.12 9.22
C SER A 164 -5.98 -15.59 10.25
N GLU A 165 -6.44 -16.11 11.38
CA GLU A 165 -5.60 -16.71 12.43
C GLU A 165 -6.39 -17.79 13.18
N ASN A 166 -5.78 -18.45 14.18
CA ASN A 166 -6.47 -19.31 15.14
C ASN A 166 -7.18 -18.44 16.21
N TYR A 167 -8.46 -18.68 16.49
CA TYR A 167 -9.27 -17.87 17.41
C TYR A 167 -8.79 -17.84 18.87
N TYR A 168 -7.96 -18.79 19.29
CA TYR A 168 -7.49 -18.89 20.68
C TYR A 168 -6.01 -18.59 20.80
N THR A 169 -5.18 -19.15 19.91
CA THR A 169 -3.72 -18.91 19.99
C THR A 169 -3.32 -17.61 19.31
N HIS A 170 -4.11 -17.12 18.34
CA HIS A 170 -3.79 -15.98 17.47
C HIS A 170 -2.57 -16.22 16.58
N TRP A 171 -2.29 -17.49 16.26
CA TRP A 171 -1.27 -17.89 15.30
C TRP A 171 -1.86 -18.06 13.90
N ARG A 172 -1.13 -17.63 12.88
CA ARG A 172 -1.38 -17.92 11.46
C ARG A 172 -0.26 -18.81 10.91
N GLY A 173 -0.63 -19.94 10.33
CA GLY A 173 0.28 -20.77 9.52
C GLY A 173 0.42 -20.22 8.10
N LEU A 174 1.51 -20.58 7.44
CA LEU A 174 1.77 -20.33 6.02
C LEU A 174 1.62 -21.63 5.22
N ASP A 175 1.34 -21.52 3.93
CA ASP A 175 1.09 -22.67 3.07
C ASP A 175 2.41 -23.42 2.75
N GLU A 176 3.51 -22.70 2.52
CA GLU A 176 4.87 -23.24 2.40
C GLU A 176 5.64 -23.17 3.73
N GLY A 177 5.20 -23.93 4.73
CA GLY A 177 6.02 -24.30 5.89
C GLY A 177 6.49 -23.13 6.78
N GLY A 178 5.62 -22.68 7.69
CA GLY A 178 5.98 -21.71 8.72
C GLY A 178 4.75 -21.28 9.52
N SER A 179 4.94 -20.69 10.69
CA SER A 179 3.82 -20.09 11.44
C SER A 179 4.30 -19.01 12.40
N GLY A 180 3.41 -18.08 12.74
CA GLY A 180 3.70 -17.09 13.74
C GLY A 180 2.44 -16.49 14.37
N LEU A 181 2.64 -15.91 15.55
CA LEU A 181 1.65 -15.09 16.23
C LEU A 181 1.39 -13.79 15.41
N ASP A 182 0.14 -13.42 15.22
CA ASP A 182 -0.27 -12.18 14.55
C ASP A 182 -1.08 -11.24 15.45
N PHE A 183 -1.01 -11.40 16.78
CA PHE A 183 -1.77 -10.54 17.69
C PHE A 183 -1.00 -9.29 18.14
N ARG A 184 -1.66 -8.13 18.05
CA ARG A 184 -1.04 -6.81 18.18
C ARG A 184 -1.86 -5.85 19.04
N ARG A 185 -1.19 -5.17 19.95
CA ARG A 185 -1.68 -3.95 20.62
C ARG A 185 -0.86 -2.77 20.11
N ASN A 186 -1.49 -1.94 19.28
CA ASN A 186 -0.81 -0.95 18.43
C ASN A 186 0.28 -1.65 17.57
N MET A 187 1.55 -1.31 17.78
CA MET A 187 2.70 -1.97 17.13
C MET A 187 3.29 -3.12 17.95
N SER A 188 2.98 -3.20 19.24
CA SER A 188 3.51 -4.22 20.16
C SER A 188 2.86 -5.57 19.94
N VAL A 189 3.63 -6.66 20.14
CA VAL A 189 3.09 -8.03 20.14
C VAL A 189 2.27 -8.24 21.42
N ALA A 190 1.03 -8.71 21.28
CA ALA A 190 0.09 -8.84 22.39
C ALA A 190 -0.09 -10.31 22.83
N ARG A 191 0.96 -10.88 23.43
CA ARG A 191 0.99 -12.28 23.89
C ARG A 191 0.03 -12.55 25.06
N GLU A 192 -0.40 -11.52 25.78
CA GLU A 192 -1.30 -11.60 26.94
C GLU A 192 -2.73 -12.09 26.61
N PHE A 193 -3.05 -12.27 25.33
CA PHE A 193 -4.33 -12.80 24.85
C PHE A 193 -4.28 -14.25 24.36
N GLU A 194 -3.10 -14.88 24.31
CA GLU A 194 -2.95 -16.28 23.91
C GLU A 194 -3.75 -17.22 24.84
N GLY A 195 -4.52 -18.12 24.24
CA GLY A 195 -5.50 -18.99 24.92
C GLY A 195 -6.91 -18.40 25.09
N ARG A 196 -7.13 -17.11 24.79
CA ARG A 196 -8.44 -16.45 24.91
C ARG A 196 -9.14 -16.34 23.56
N TYR A 197 -10.46 -16.57 23.52
CA TYR A 197 -11.23 -16.49 22.28
C TYR A 197 -11.28 -15.06 21.73
N SER A 198 -10.83 -14.85 20.49
CA SER A 198 -10.60 -13.51 19.90
C SER A 198 -11.83 -12.60 19.96
N SER A 199 -13.04 -13.12 19.69
CA SER A 199 -14.28 -12.32 19.76
C SER A 199 -14.62 -11.86 21.20
N GLU A 200 -14.24 -12.62 22.24
CA GLU A 200 -14.36 -12.17 23.64
C GLU A 200 -13.33 -11.09 23.99
N VAL A 201 -12.14 -11.15 23.38
CA VAL A 201 -11.06 -10.17 23.52
C VAL A 201 -11.42 -8.85 22.82
N PHE A 202 -11.95 -8.93 21.59
CA PHE A 202 -12.40 -7.76 20.83
C PHE A 202 -13.59 -7.06 21.50
N ALA A 203 -14.54 -7.82 22.05
CA ALA A 203 -15.61 -7.26 22.88
C ALA A 203 -15.06 -6.53 24.11
N ALA A 204 -14.12 -7.13 24.85
CA ALA A 204 -13.53 -6.52 26.03
C ALA A 204 -12.72 -5.24 25.73
N GLU A 205 -12.02 -5.19 24.59
CA GLU A 205 -11.33 -3.96 24.17
C GLU A 205 -12.31 -2.90 23.68
N ALA A 206 -13.40 -3.29 23.01
CA ALA A 206 -14.45 -2.35 22.60
C ALA A 206 -15.15 -1.72 23.81
N GLU A 207 -15.54 -2.52 24.82
CA GLU A 207 -16.01 -2.03 26.13
C GLU A 207 -15.00 -1.04 26.73
N ARG A 208 -13.73 -1.46 26.87
CA ARG A 208 -12.66 -0.61 27.43
C ARG A 208 -12.49 0.71 26.66
N VAL A 209 -12.56 0.69 25.33
CA VAL A 209 -12.50 1.90 24.50
C VAL A 209 -13.69 2.81 24.79
N ILE A 210 -14.91 2.27 24.85
CA ILE A 210 -16.14 3.02 25.09
C ILE A 210 -16.18 3.61 26.51
N GLU A 211 -15.87 2.81 27.54
CA GLU A 211 -15.89 3.23 28.94
C GLU A 211 -14.80 4.25 29.30
N THR A 212 -13.67 4.24 28.58
CA THR A 212 -12.58 5.21 28.76
C THR A 212 -12.60 6.35 27.75
N HIS A 213 -13.61 6.42 26.88
CA HIS A 213 -13.74 7.45 25.87
C HIS A 213 -14.15 8.80 26.51
N PRO A 214 -13.43 9.90 26.26
CA PRO A 214 -13.76 11.19 26.84
C PRO A 214 -14.98 11.81 26.13
N ALA A 215 -15.99 12.19 26.90
CA ALA A 215 -17.26 12.72 26.39
C ALA A 215 -17.16 14.10 25.71
N ASP A 216 -15.99 14.74 25.67
CA ASP A 216 -15.75 16.03 24.99
C ASP A 216 -15.53 15.89 23.47
N ARG A 217 -15.46 14.66 22.95
CA ARG A 217 -15.16 14.36 21.54
C ARG A 217 -16.01 13.19 21.05
N PRO A 218 -16.28 13.09 19.73
CA PRO A 218 -16.96 11.94 19.18
C PRO A 218 -16.02 10.74 18.98
N LEU A 219 -16.57 9.54 19.15
CA LEU A 219 -15.91 8.24 18.96
C LEU A 219 -16.11 7.72 17.52
N PHE A 220 -15.06 7.17 16.92
CA PHE A 220 -15.15 6.25 15.77
C PHE A 220 -14.49 4.93 16.15
N LEU A 221 -15.30 3.88 16.28
CA LEU A 221 -14.85 2.52 16.55
C LEU A 221 -15.08 1.64 15.32
N TYR A 222 -14.00 1.26 14.64
CA TYR A 222 -13.99 0.23 13.61
C TYR A 222 -13.77 -1.13 14.26
N LEU A 223 -14.83 -1.91 14.41
CA LEU A 223 -14.85 -3.20 15.11
C LEU A 223 -15.02 -4.33 14.08
N ALA A 224 -13.91 -4.78 13.52
CA ALA A 224 -13.86 -5.76 12.44
C ALA A 224 -13.55 -7.15 13.01
N PHE A 225 -14.57 -7.88 13.44
CA PHE A 225 -14.41 -9.19 14.08
C PHE A 225 -13.71 -10.20 13.16
N GLN A 226 -13.05 -11.18 13.79
CA GLN A 226 -12.68 -12.44 13.13
C GLN A 226 -13.92 -13.32 12.89
N SER A 227 -14.88 -13.28 13.83
CA SER A 227 -16.18 -13.95 13.66
C SER A 227 -16.83 -13.52 12.34
N VAL A 228 -17.19 -14.44 11.44
CA VAL A 228 -17.30 -15.91 11.56
C VAL A 228 -16.42 -16.67 10.57
N HIS A 229 -15.29 -16.09 10.17
CA HIS A 229 -14.32 -16.69 9.25
C HIS A 229 -13.70 -17.98 9.80
N ALA A 230 -13.27 -18.88 8.92
CA ALA A 230 -12.51 -20.08 9.29
C ALA A 230 -11.16 -19.74 9.97
N PRO A 231 -10.59 -20.61 10.84
CA PRO A 231 -11.02 -21.96 11.19
C PRO A 231 -12.26 -21.99 12.09
N LEU A 232 -13.07 -23.05 11.99
CA LEU A 232 -14.30 -23.17 12.77
C LEU A 232 -14.00 -23.57 14.22
N GLN A 233 -13.97 -22.54 15.07
CA GLN A 233 -13.58 -22.62 16.47
C GLN A 233 -14.54 -21.77 17.31
N VAL A 234 -15.09 -22.33 18.38
CA VAL A 234 -16.06 -21.63 19.23
C VAL A 234 -16.03 -22.17 20.68
N PRO A 235 -16.28 -21.34 21.71
CA PRO A 235 -16.50 -21.83 23.06
C PRO A 235 -17.71 -22.76 23.13
N ARG A 236 -17.56 -23.87 23.86
CA ARG A 236 -18.54 -24.98 23.89
C ARG A 236 -19.97 -24.53 24.21
N ARG A 237 -20.12 -23.53 25.10
CA ARG A 237 -21.41 -22.95 25.50
C ARG A 237 -22.27 -22.44 24.33
N TYR A 238 -21.66 -21.93 23.26
CA TYR A 238 -22.38 -21.50 22.06
C TYR A 238 -22.71 -22.66 21.13
N TRP A 239 -21.83 -23.65 21.01
CA TRP A 239 -22.06 -24.86 20.21
C TRP A 239 -23.22 -25.71 20.76
N ASP A 240 -23.40 -25.73 22.08
CA ASP A 240 -24.51 -26.42 22.74
C ASP A 240 -25.88 -25.72 22.54
N LEU A 241 -25.92 -24.47 22.06
CA LEU A 241 -27.17 -23.78 21.71
C LEU A 241 -27.91 -24.41 20.50
N TYR A 242 -27.23 -25.23 19.70
CA TYR A 242 -27.74 -25.73 18.42
C TYR A 242 -27.88 -27.27 18.37
N PRO A 243 -28.57 -27.92 19.33
CA PRO A 243 -28.59 -29.38 19.45
C PRO A 243 -29.18 -30.10 18.23
N GLY A 244 -30.10 -29.47 17.50
CA GLY A 244 -30.74 -30.04 16.30
C GLY A 244 -29.92 -29.95 15.02
N VAL A 245 -28.87 -29.12 14.96
CA VAL A 245 -28.06 -28.95 13.75
C VAL A 245 -27.07 -30.11 13.64
N ARG A 246 -27.28 -30.98 12.65
CA ARG A 246 -26.51 -32.23 12.48
C ARG A 246 -25.13 -31.99 11.84
N ASP A 247 -25.04 -31.07 10.89
CA ASP A 247 -23.77 -30.74 10.25
C ASP A 247 -22.85 -30.01 11.24
N LYS A 248 -21.65 -30.55 11.45
CA LYS A 248 -20.72 -30.05 12.48
C LYS A 248 -20.16 -28.67 12.12
N SER A 249 -19.92 -28.41 10.83
CA SER A 249 -19.39 -27.13 10.37
C SER A 249 -20.44 -26.04 10.56
N ARG A 250 -21.67 -26.25 10.05
CA ARG A 250 -22.82 -25.36 10.24
C ARG A 250 -23.12 -25.11 11.71
N ARG A 251 -23.12 -26.16 12.54
CA ARG A 251 -23.37 -26.03 13.99
C ARG A 251 -22.29 -25.19 14.69
N THR A 252 -21.03 -25.37 14.32
CA THR A 252 -19.92 -24.60 14.89
C THR A 252 -19.99 -23.15 14.43
N PHE A 253 -20.21 -22.91 13.14
CA PHE A 253 -20.41 -21.59 12.55
C PHE A 253 -21.56 -20.83 13.20
N LEU A 254 -22.75 -21.44 13.36
CA LEU A 254 -23.89 -20.84 14.06
C LEU A 254 -23.57 -20.52 15.53
N GLY A 255 -22.77 -21.35 16.20
CA GLY A 255 -22.20 -21.01 17.51
C GLY A 255 -21.31 -19.76 17.47
N MET A 256 -20.50 -19.59 16.43
CA MET A 256 -19.63 -18.42 16.24
C MET A 256 -20.46 -17.15 15.95
N VAL A 257 -21.62 -17.27 15.29
CA VAL A 257 -22.60 -16.19 15.13
C VAL A 257 -23.21 -15.80 16.49
N SER A 258 -23.58 -16.77 17.35
CA SER A 258 -24.02 -16.46 18.71
C SER A 258 -22.93 -15.81 19.57
N ALA A 259 -21.67 -16.20 19.40
CA ALA A 259 -20.54 -15.55 20.07
C ALA A 259 -20.32 -14.10 19.59
N LEU A 260 -20.64 -13.80 18.33
CA LEU A 260 -20.67 -12.44 17.79
C LEU A 260 -21.86 -11.65 18.36
N ASP A 261 -23.04 -12.26 18.53
CA ASP A 261 -24.20 -11.60 19.17
C ASP A 261 -23.90 -11.14 20.60
N ASP A 262 -23.35 -12.03 21.44
CA ASP A 262 -22.89 -11.70 22.79
C ASP A 262 -21.84 -10.57 22.80
N ALA A 263 -20.93 -10.57 21.81
CA ALA A 263 -19.93 -9.51 21.66
C ALA A 263 -20.56 -8.15 21.30
N VAL A 264 -21.60 -8.13 20.47
CA VAL A 264 -22.34 -6.91 20.13
C VAL A 264 -23.23 -6.43 21.29
N GLN A 265 -23.80 -7.35 22.07
CA GLN A 265 -24.54 -7.03 23.30
C GLN A 265 -23.68 -6.29 24.31
N ARG A 266 -22.42 -6.72 24.47
CA ARG A 266 -21.42 -6.08 25.33
C ARG A 266 -21.10 -4.66 24.86
N VAL A 267 -20.91 -4.45 23.56
CA VAL A 267 -20.72 -3.12 22.95
C VAL A 267 -21.92 -2.20 23.21
N GLU A 268 -23.16 -2.66 22.98
CA GLU A 268 -24.35 -1.87 23.27
C GLU A 268 -24.47 -1.54 24.76
N SER A 269 -24.18 -2.50 25.64
CA SER A 269 -24.24 -2.32 27.09
C SER A 269 -23.23 -1.28 27.57
N ALA A 270 -22.00 -1.29 27.04
CA ALA A 270 -21.00 -0.26 27.30
C ALA A 270 -21.43 1.12 26.79
N LEU A 271 -22.00 1.22 25.58
CA LEU A 271 -22.51 2.49 25.05
C LEU A 271 -23.61 3.09 25.95
N ARG A 272 -24.49 2.24 26.50
CA ARG A 272 -25.52 2.66 27.45
C ARG A 272 -24.92 3.07 28.80
N GLY A 273 -24.01 2.26 29.36
CA GLY A 273 -23.33 2.54 30.63
C GLY A 273 -22.49 3.82 30.61
N ALA A 274 -21.84 4.11 29.49
CA ALA A 274 -21.08 5.35 29.26
C ALA A 274 -21.94 6.57 28.86
N GLY A 275 -23.26 6.40 28.69
CA GLY A 275 -24.17 7.47 28.26
C GLY A 275 -23.98 7.94 26.81
N LEU A 276 -23.30 7.16 25.97
CA LEU A 276 -23.00 7.50 24.57
C LEU A 276 -24.08 7.00 23.59
N TYR A 277 -24.88 6.00 23.99
CA TYR A 277 -25.83 5.28 23.12
C TYR A 277 -26.80 6.19 22.35
N ASP A 278 -27.39 7.20 23.02
CA ASP A 278 -28.42 8.05 22.43
C ASP A 278 -27.90 8.94 21.28
N ASN A 279 -26.59 9.22 21.26
CA ASN A 279 -25.90 9.91 20.16
C ASN A 279 -24.90 8.97 19.46
N THR A 280 -25.25 7.70 19.26
CA THR A 280 -24.43 6.72 18.52
C THR A 280 -25.17 6.16 17.31
N VAL A 281 -24.47 6.08 16.17
CA VAL A 281 -24.89 5.29 15.00
C VAL A 281 -24.09 4.00 14.96
N ILE A 282 -24.79 2.88 15.10
CA ILE A 282 -24.25 1.52 14.94
C ILE A 282 -24.52 1.09 13.50
N ILE A 283 -23.46 0.76 12.76
CA ILE A 283 -23.51 0.22 11.40
C ILE A 283 -23.01 -1.21 11.46
N PHE A 284 -23.81 -2.18 11.01
CA PHE A 284 -23.42 -3.59 10.93
C PHE A 284 -23.43 -4.05 9.48
N THR A 285 -22.37 -4.72 9.04
CA THR A 285 -22.25 -5.32 7.70
C THR A 285 -21.36 -6.56 7.72
N ALA A 286 -21.65 -7.56 6.88
CA ALA A 286 -20.65 -8.55 6.49
C ALA A 286 -19.62 -7.93 5.53
N ASP A 287 -18.38 -8.43 5.45
CA ASP A 287 -17.41 -7.99 4.44
C ASP A 287 -17.52 -8.73 3.10
N ASN A 288 -18.02 -9.96 3.08
CA ASN A 288 -18.38 -10.71 1.88
C ASN A 288 -19.49 -11.72 2.20
N GLY A 289 -20.07 -12.35 1.17
CA GLY A 289 -21.01 -13.46 1.34
C GLY A 289 -20.40 -14.64 2.10
N GLY A 290 -21.24 -15.53 2.61
CA GLY A 290 -20.83 -16.62 3.49
C GLY A 290 -20.05 -17.69 2.75
N GLN A 291 -19.05 -18.29 3.41
CA GLN A 291 -18.27 -19.39 2.84
C GLN A 291 -18.95 -20.74 3.13
N VAL A 292 -19.63 -21.31 2.14
CA VAL A 292 -20.39 -22.58 2.28
C VAL A 292 -19.53 -23.77 2.70
N LEU A 293 -18.25 -23.81 2.30
CA LEU A 293 -17.30 -24.85 2.72
C LEU A 293 -16.86 -24.71 4.19
N ALA A 294 -17.12 -23.55 4.79
CA ALA A 294 -16.89 -23.23 6.20
C ALA A 294 -18.20 -23.09 6.98
N GLY A 295 -19.31 -23.66 6.50
CA GLY A 295 -20.58 -23.68 7.24
C GLY A 295 -21.41 -22.39 7.18
N GLY A 296 -20.96 -21.34 6.47
CA GLY A 296 -21.79 -20.18 6.14
C GLY A 296 -22.86 -20.52 5.10
N ASN A 297 -23.91 -19.70 5.00
CA ASN A 297 -25.01 -19.96 4.07
C ASN A 297 -25.62 -18.68 3.48
N ASN A 298 -25.93 -18.71 2.18
CA ASN A 298 -26.46 -17.56 1.44
C ASN A 298 -27.85 -17.79 0.84
N TYR A 299 -28.47 -18.95 1.12
CA TYR A 299 -29.76 -19.31 0.52
C TYR A 299 -30.85 -18.26 0.84
N PRO A 300 -31.72 -17.89 -0.12
CA PRO A 300 -31.89 -18.44 -1.46
C PRO A 300 -31.01 -17.76 -2.53
N LEU A 301 -30.02 -16.94 -2.17
CA LEU A 301 -29.12 -16.34 -3.14
C LEU A 301 -28.16 -17.38 -3.73
N ARG A 302 -27.70 -17.10 -4.95
CA ARG A 302 -26.78 -17.94 -5.70
C ARG A 302 -25.32 -17.72 -5.27
N GLY A 303 -24.53 -18.78 -5.22
CA GLY A 303 -23.09 -18.72 -4.96
C GLY A 303 -22.70 -18.43 -3.51
N ASN A 304 -21.44 -18.05 -3.33
CA ASN A 304 -20.79 -17.85 -2.03
C ASN A 304 -19.64 -16.83 -2.12
N LYS A 305 -18.90 -16.64 -1.01
CA LYS A 305 -17.59 -15.97 -0.98
C LYS A 305 -16.73 -16.35 -2.21
N VAL A 306 -16.00 -15.38 -2.75
CA VAL A 306 -15.17 -15.41 -3.97
C VAL A 306 -15.93 -15.36 -5.30
N THR A 307 -17.24 -15.18 -5.30
CA THR A 307 -18.06 -15.17 -6.54
C THR A 307 -18.80 -13.87 -6.76
N LEU A 308 -19.04 -13.51 -8.03
CA LEU A 308 -19.79 -12.30 -8.44
C LEU A 308 -21.32 -12.48 -8.39
N TRP A 309 -21.80 -13.65 -7.97
CA TRP A 309 -23.21 -13.93 -7.70
C TRP A 309 -23.70 -13.15 -6.47
N GLU A 310 -25.02 -12.99 -6.33
CA GLU A 310 -25.62 -12.25 -5.20
C GLU A 310 -25.19 -12.83 -3.84
N GLY A 311 -25.10 -14.15 -3.71
CA GLY A 311 -24.66 -14.82 -2.48
C GLY A 311 -23.16 -14.68 -2.18
N GLY A 312 -22.36 -14.09 -3.06
CA GLY A 312 -20.98 -13.70 -2.77
C GLY A 312 -20.80 -12.25 -2.33
N THR A 313 -21.77 -11.38 -2.63
CA THR A 313 -21.58 -9.92 -2.66
C THR A 313 -22.71 -9.09 -2.07
N ARG A 314 -23.89 -9.68 -1.83
CA ARG A 314 -25.00 -9.03 -1.13
C ARG A 314 -24.88 -9.33 0.37
N ALA A 315 -24.55 -8.32 1.16
CA ALA A 315 -24.14 -8.48 2.55
C ALA A 315 -25.29 -8.29 3.53
N ALA A 316 -25.45 -9.22 4.47
CA ALA A 316 -26.37 -9.05 5.60
C ALA A 316 -25.94 -7.83 6.43
N SER A 317 -26.79 -6.78 6.44
CA SER A 317 -26.43 -5.46 6.96
C SER A 317 -27.62 -4.75 7.59
N PHE A 318 -27.37 -3.93 8.62
CA PHE A 318 -28.35 -3.00 9.19
C PHE A 318 -27.69 -1.74 9.73
N VAL A 319 -28.49 -0.68 9.92
CA VAL A 319 -28.12 0.51 10.68
C VAL A 319 -29.06 0.67 11.85
N HIS A 320 -28.51 0.90 13.05
CA HIS A 320 -29.27 1.12 14.26
C HIS A 320 -28.81 2.41 14.95
N SER A 321 -29.73 3.32 15.23
CA SER A 321 -29.47 4.52 16.02
C SER A 321 -30.78 5.14 16.51
N PRO A 322 -30.81 5.71 17.73
CA PRO A 322 -31.88 6.63 18.14
C PRO A 322 -32.01 7.88 17.26
N LEU A 323 -31.00 8.19 16.44
CA LEU A 323 -30.98 9.32 15.50
C LEU A 323 -31.66 9.02 14.14
N LEU A 324 -32.21 7.82 13.95
CA LEU A 324 -32.97 7.46 12.75
C LEU A 324 -34.36 8.10 12.80
N GLU A 325 -34.78 8.79 11.73
CA GLU A 325 -36.11 9.43 11.67
C GLU A 325 -37.24 8.44 11.37
N ARG A 326 -36.96 7.38 10.60
CA ARG A 326 -37.92 6.30 10.29
C ARG A 326 -37.35 4.90 10.60
N PRO A 327 -37.08 4.57 11.88
CA PRO A 327 -36.63 3.24 12.27
C PRO A 327 -37.71 2.17 12.01
N ARG A 328 -37.36 0.90 12.28
CA ARG A 328 -38.24 -0.28 12.17
C ARG A 328 -38.72 -0.59 10.75
N ARG A 329 -37.80 -0.61 9.79
CA ARG A 329 -38.13 -0.93 8.38
C ARG A 329 -37.02 -1.70 7.66
N ALA A 330 -37.40 -2.46 6.64
CA ALA A 330 -36.49 -3.02 5.65
C ALA A 330 -36.32 -2.04 4.48
N SER A 331 -35.09 -1.56 4.26
CA SER A 331 -34.75 -0.65 3.16
C SER A 331 -34.30 -1.41 1.92
N ARG A 332 -34.90 -1.10 0.77
CA ARG A 332 -34.45 -1.59 -0.56
C ARG A 332 -33.60 -0.56 -1.32
N ALA A 333 -33.12 0.48 -0.64
CA ALA A 333 -32.17 1.42 -1.23
C ALA A 333 -30.90 0.68 -1.67
N LEU A 334 -30.47 0.90 -2.91
CA LEU A 334 -29.23 0.33 -3.46
C LEU A 334 -28.02 0.99 -2.78
N ILE A 335 -27.29 0.24 -1.95
CA ILE A 335 -26.15 0.72 -1.16
C ILE A 335 -24.93 -0.15 -1.50
N HIS A 336 -23.74 0.45 -1.60
CA HIS A 336 -22.48 -0.28 -1.73
C HIS A 336 -21.52 0.07 -0.59
N VAL A 337 -20.58 -0.82 -0.26
CA VAL A 337 -19.64 -0.67 0.86
C VAL A 337 -18.79 0.62 0.79
N THR A 338 -18.58 1.16 -0.41
CA THR A 338 -17.93 2.47 -0.62
C THR A 338 -18.73 3.64 -0.06
N ASP A 339 -20.06 3.52 0.05
CA ASP A 339 -20.99 4.58 0.47
C ASP A 339 -20.82 4.92 1.95
N TRP A 340 -20.28 3.99 2.76
CA TRP A 340 -19.99 4.24 4.16
C TRP A 340 -18.98 5.37 4.37
N PHE A 341 -18.03 5.57 3.45
CA PHE A 341 -17.04 6.63 3.56
C PHE A 341 -17.70 8.04 3.53
N PRO A 342 -18.39 8.48 2.47
CA PRO A 342 -19.07 9.78 2.47
C PRO A 342 -20.23 9.86 3.47
N THR A 343 -20.98 8.77 3.69
CA THR A 343 -22.10 8.76 4.66
C THR A 343 -21.60 9.05 6.08
N VAL A 344 -20.50 8.42 6.50
CA VAL A 344 -19.90 8.65 7.82
C VAL A 344 -19.24 10.04 7.91
N LEU A 345 -18.65 10.57 6.82
CA LEU A 345 -18.15 11.94 6.81
C LEU A 345 -19.27 13.00 6.92
N ARG A 346 -20.44 12.78 6.29
CA ARG A 346 -21.63 13.62 6.50
C ARG A 346 -22.11 13.59 7.94
N LEU A 347 -22.27 12.38 8.52
CA LEU A 347 -22.65 12.23 9.93
C LEU A 347 -21.68 12.96 10.86
N ALA A 348 -20.38 12.86 10.58
CA ALA A 348 -19.32 13.49 11.37
C ALA A 348 -19.26 15.03 11.28
N GLY A 349 -20.03 15.67 10.38
CA GLY A 349 -19.82 17.07 10.04
C GLY A 349 -18.43 17.35 9.45
N ALA A 350 -17.76 16.32 8.94
CA ALA A 350 -16.40 16.40 8.42
C ALA A 350 -16.38 17.11 7.05
N PRO A 351 -15.22 17.68 6.63
CA PRO A 351 -15.05 18.20 5.28
C PRO A 351 -15.47 17.16 4.24
N GLN A 352 -16.41 17.55 3.38
CA GLN A 352 -16.97 16.64 2.39
C GLN A 352 -15.93 16.30 1.30
N PRO A 353 -16.02 15.11 0.68
CA PRO A 353 -15.10 14.70 -0.37
C PRO A 353 -15.05 15.67 -1.55
N THR A 354 -13.84 15.83 -2.09
CA THR A 354 -13.54 16.65 -3.26
C THR A 354 -13.41 15.76 -4.52
N PRO A 355 -13.54 16.31 -5.75
CA PRO A 355 -13.27 15.56 -6.98
C PRO A 355 -11.88 14.87 -6.99
N GLU A 356 -10.89 15.48 -6.33
CA GLU A 356 -9.53 15.00 -6.14
C GLU A 356 -9.46 13.70 -5.30
N ASP A 357 -10.41 13.50 -4.37
CA ASP A 357 -10.51 12.25 -3.59
C ASP A 357 -10.96 11.04 -4.45
N ARG A 358 -11.50 11.29 -5.66
CA ARG A 358 -11.91 10.27 -6.66
C ARG A 358 -12.79 9.16 -6.09
N LEU A 359 -13.71 9.50 -5.19
CA LEU A 359 -14.61 8.52 -4.57
C LEU A 359 -15.54 7.85 -5.59
N ASP A 360 -15.84 6.59 -5.33
CA ASP A 360 -16.91 5.83 -5.97
C ASP A 360 -18.17 5.75 -5.09
N GLY A 361 -18.02 5.98 -3.78
CA GLY A 361 -19.10 6.05 -2.81
C GLY A 361 -19.97 7.32 -2.94
N VAL A 362 -21.24 7.20 -2.59
CA VAL A 362 -22.17 8.32 -2.41
C VAL A 362 -22.72 8.32 -0.98
N ASP A 363 -23.12 9.49 -0.47
CA ASP A 363 -23.80 9.58 0.81
C ASP A 363 -25.21 8.95 0.73
N GLN A 364 -25.55 8.14 1.73
CA GLN A 364 -26.80 7.40 1.83
C GLN A 364 -27.61 7.76 3.08
N TRP A 365 -27.21 8.77 3.88
CA TRP A 365 -27.84 9.02 5.17
C TRP A 365 -29.34 9.33 5.08
N ASP A 366 -29.80 10.10 4.10
CA ASP A 366 -31.24 10.36 3.94
C ASP A 366 -32.02 9.12 3.48
N ALA A 367 -31.42 8.28 2.63
CA ALA A 367 -32.01 7.00 2.22
C ALA A 367 -32.10 5.99 3.38
N ILE A 368 -31.15 6.05 4.34
CA ILE A 368 -31.11 5.21 5.54
C ILE A 368 -32.00 5.76 6.67
N SER A 369 -31.92 7.05 6.99
CA SER A 369 -32.66 7.65 8.11
C SER A 369 -34.11 7.97 7.77
N ARG A 370 -34.35 8.70 6.66
CA ARG A 370 -35.68 9.18 6.26
C ARG A 370 -36.42 8.19 5.35
N GLY A 371 -35.69 7.33 4.64
CA GLY A 371 -36.27 6.43 3.63
C GLY A 371 -36.50 7.08 2.28
N GLU A 372 -35.71 8.10 1.95
CA GLU A 372 -35.66 8.68 0.60
C GLU A 372 -35.06 7.69 -0.42
N PRO A 373 -35.20 7.94 -1.73
CA PRO A 373 -34.51 7.17 -2.77
C PRO A 373 -32.98 7.15 -2.56
N SER A 374 -32.34 6.04 -2.93
CA SER A 374 -30.87 5.95 -2.91
C SER A 374 -30.26 7.02 -3.82
N ALA A 375 -29.15 7.63 -3.39
CA ALA A 375 -28.32 8.48 -4.24
C ALA A 375 -27.59 7.69 -5.34
N ARG A 376 -27.68 6.35 -5.31
CA ARG A 376 -27.03 5.41 -6.22
C ARG A 376 -28.03 4.64 -7.07
N SER A 377 -27.78 4.60 -8.38
CA SER A 377 -28.48 3.76 -9.36
C SER A 377 -27.60 2.68 -10.02
N GLU A 378 -26.30 2.64 -9.70
CA GLU A 378 -25.29 1.81 -10.37
C GLU A 378 -24.28 1.24 -9.34
N VAL A 379 -23.92 -0.04 -9.45
CA VAL A 379 -22.88 -0.71 -8.62
C VAL A 379 -21.99 -1.55 -9.54
N VAL A 380 -20.67 -1.40 -9.41
CA VAL A 380 -19.70 -2.38 -9.95
C VAL A 380 -19.33 -3.37 -8.85
N TYR A 381 -19.54 -4.67 -9.09
CA TYR A 381 -19.25 -5.72 -8.10
C TYR A 381 -17.74 -5.98 -8.01
N ASN A 382 -17.08 -6.12 -9.16
CA ASN A 382 -15.62 -6.04 -9.34
C ASN A 382 -15.31 -5.92 -10.84
N ILE A 383 -14.06 -5.58 -11.18
CA ILE A 383 -13.48 -5.76 -12.51
C ILE A 383 -12.10 -6.38 -12.30
N ASP A 384 -11.99 -7.69 -12.52
CA ASP A 384 -10.72 -8.41 -12.50
C ASP A 384 -10.34 -8.86 -13.91
N VAL A 385 -9.09 -8.60 -14.28
CA VAL A 385 -8.51 -8.86 -15.61
C VAL A 385 -7.28 -9.77 -15.53
N GLU A 386 -6.97 -10.26 -14.33
CA GLU A 386 -5.92 -11.23 -14.07
C GLU A 386 -6.39 -12.67 -14.39
N LYS A 387 -5.75 -13.68 -13.79
CA LYS A 387 -6.07 -15.10 -14.02
C LYS A 387 -7.54 -15.40 -13.74
N LYS A 388 -8.27 -15.82 -14.79
CA LYS A 388 -9.73 -16.00 -14.84
C LYS A 388 -10.47 -14.65 -14.83
N PRO A 389 -10.37 -13.85 -15.90
CA PRO A 389 -10.87 -12.49 -15.92
C PRO A 389 -12.40 -12.46 -15.87
N GLY A 390 -12.97 -11.55 -15.08
CA GLY A 390 -14.40 -11.43 -14.84
C GLY A 390 -14.80 -10.08 -14.26
N ALA A 391 -15.96 -9.57 -14.69
CA ALA A 391 -16.54 -8.33 -14.19
C ALA A 391 -18.05 -8.42 -14.06
N ALA A 392 -18.62 -7.64 -13.15
CA ALA A 392 -20.06 -7.53 -13.01
C ALA A 392 -20.51 -6.12 -12.61
N ILE A 393 -21.67 -5.71 -13.11
CA ILE A 393 -22.30 -4.41 -12.85
C ILE A 393 -23.80 -4.60 -12.64
N ARG A 394 -24.39 -3.80 -11.76
CA ARG A 394 -25.84 -3.61 -11.63
C ARG A 394 -26.20 -2.17 -11.97
N VAL A 395 -27.25 -1.98 -12.76
CA VAL A 395 -27.83 -0.67 -13.10
C VAL A 395 -29.35 -0.78 -12.94
N GLY A 396 -29.91 -0.03 -11.99
CA GLY A 396 -31.28 -0.20 -11.55
C GLY A 396 -31.52 -1.63 -11.06
N ASP A 397 -32.46 -2.33 -11.69
CA ASP A 397 -32.78 -3.73 -11.36
C ASP A 397 -31.95 -4.75 -12.14
N PHE A 398 -31.27 -4.35 -13.22
CA PHE A 398 -30.54 -5.28 -14.09
C PHE A 398 -29.10 -5.50 -13.65
N LYS A 399 -28.71 -6.76 -13.50
CA LYS A 399 -27.33 -7.18 -13.22
C LYS A 399 -26.74 -7.91 -14.42
N LEU A 400 -25.58 -7.45 -14.89
CA LEU A 400 -24.76 -8.11 -15.90
C LEU A 400 -23.53 -8.73 -15.23
N ILE A 401 -23.21 -9.97 -15.58
CA ILE A 401 -21.92 -10.61 -15.32
C ILE A 401 -21.29 -11.00 -16.66
N TRP A 402 -20.00 -10.71 -16.85
CA TRP A 402 -19.24 -10.98 -18.07
C TRP A 402 -17.88 -11.57 -17.69
N GLY A 403 -17.50 -12.69 -18.31
CA GLY A 403 -16.26 -13.41 -18.00
C GLY A 403 -16.47 -14.50 -16.94
N TYR A 404 -15.53 -14.62 -16.01
CA TYR A 404 -15.57 -15.63 -14.95
C TYR A 404 -16.34 -15.12 -13.71
N PRO A 405 -17.44 -15.78 -13.29
CA PRO A 405 -18.23 -15.36 -12.14
C PRO A 405 -17.75 -15.96 -10.81
N GLY A 406 -16.73 -16.81 -10.82
CA GLY A 406 -16.36 -17.69 -9.70
C GLY A 406 -16.92 -19.12 -9.87
N SER A 407 -16.20 -20.12 -9.34
CA SER A 407 -16.47 -21.55 -9.60
C SER A 407 -17.65 -22.13 -8.82
N LYS A 408 -18.01 -21.54 -7.69
CA LYS A 408 -19.12 -21.98 -6.83
C LYS A 408 -20.40 -21.25 -7.25
N ASN A 409 -21.00 -21.73 -8.32
CA ASN A 409 -22.04 -21.02 -9.09
C ASN A 409 -23.46 -21.60 -8.93
N ASP A 410 -23.69 -22.35 -7.86
CA ASP A 410 -24.96 -23.02 -7.56
C ASP A 410 -25.67 -22.40 -6.34
N TRP A 411 -26.88 -22.87 -6.04
CA TRP A 411 -27.62 -22.54 -4.82
C TRP A 411 -27.34 -23.59 -3.76
N TYR A 412 -26.98 -23.17 -2.55
CA TYR A 412 -26.59 -24.06 -1.47
C TYR A 412 -27.62 -23.96 -0.32
N PRO A 413 -28.67 -24.81 -0.28
CA PRO A 413 -29.63 -24.85 0.83
C PRO A 413 -28.95 -25.07 2.18
N GLU A 414 -29.61 -24.68 3.27
CA GLU A 414 -29.04 -24.85 4.60
C GLU A 414 -28.90 -26.35 4.97
N PRO A 415 -27.70 -26.82 5.37
CA PRO A 415 -27.47 -28.24 5.62
C PRO A 415 -28.35 -28.83 6.73
N GLY A 416 -29.14 -29.86 6.36
CA GLY A 416 -29.82 -30.75 7.31
C GLY A 416 -31.27 -30.38 7.68
N ILE A 417 -31.91 -29.44 7.00
CA ILE A 417 -33.30 -29.01 7.28
C ILE A 417 -34.31 -29.48 6.23
N THR A 418 -33.91 -29.64 4.96
CA THR A 418 -34.83 -30.02 3.88
C THR A 418 -34.80 -31.52 3.57
N GLU A 419 -35.98 -32.13 3.42
CA GLU A 419 -36.17 -33.50 2.91
C GLU A 419 -35.73 -33.69 1.44
N LEU A 420 -35.18 -32.65 0.80
CA LEU A 420 -34.55 -32.70 -0.52
C LEU A 420 -33.08 -33.18 -0.48
N TRP A 421 -32.44 -33.17 0.69
CA TRP A 421 -31.05 -33.60 0.88
C TRP A 421 -30.77 -35.10 1.22
N PRO A 422 -31.73 -35.96 1.66
CA PRO A 422 -31.43 -37.35 2.05
C PRO A 422 -30.84 -38.27 0.97
N LEU A 423 -30.87 -37.87 -0.31
CA LEU A 423 -30.44 -38.71 -1.44
C LEU A 423 -28.91 -38.67 -1.71
N VAL A 424 -28.11 -38.01 -0.87
CA VAL A 424 -26.64 -38.03 -0.97
C VAL A 424 -26.03 -38.62 0.32
N PRO A 425 -25.41 -39.81 0.27
CA PRO A 425 -24.77 -40.42 1.42
C PRO A 425 -23.70 -39.52 2.05
N THR A 426 -23.70 -39.43 3.38
CA THR A 426 -22.81 -38.57 4.18
C THR A 426 -21.32 -38.84 4.00
N GLU A 427 -20.94 -39.99 3.45
CA GLU A 427 -19.55 -40.39 3.19
C GLU A 427 -19.01 -39.83 1.85
N LEU A 428 -19.86 -39.25 1.00
CA LEU A 428 -19.49 -38.66 -0.31
C LEU A 428 -19.61 -37.13 -0.36
N ALA A 429 -20.00 -36.48 0.74
CA ALA A 429 -20.27 -35.04 0.78
C ALA A 429 -19.09 -34.13 0.34
N PRO A 430 -17.81 -34.40 0.68
CA PRO A 430 -16.70 -33.53 0.25
C PRO A 430 -16.51 -33.48 -1.28
N ALA A 431 -16.73 -34.61 -1.97
CA ALA A 431 -16.44 -34.75 -3.39
C ALA A 431 -17.40 -33.95 -4.30
N ARG A 432 -18.65 -33.75 -3.88
CA ARG A 432 -19.63 -32.97 -4.68
C ARG A 432 -19.58 -31.46 -4.45
N TYR A 433 -19.04 -30.99 -3.33
CA TYR A 433 -18.67 -29.58 -3.22
C TYR A 433 -17.56 -29.19 -4.22
N THR A 434 -16.73 -30.14 -4.66
CA THR A 434 -15.71 -29.92 -5.70
C THR A 434 -16.22 -30.11 -7.14
N GLU A 435 -17.12 -31.08 -7.40
CA GLU A 435 -17.54 -31.43 -8.77
C GLU A 435 -18.71 -30.61 -9.34
N VAL A 436 -19.55 -29.99 -8.50
CA VAL A 436 -20.66 -29.15 -9.00
C VAL A 436 -20.19 -27.71 -9.20
N GLY A 437 -19.72 -27.37 -10.41
CA GLY A 437 -19.40 -25.98 -10.77
C GLY A 437 -18.80 -25.71 -12.16
N GLU A 438 -18.03 -26.63 -12.76
CA GLU A 438 -17.30 -26.32 -14.01
C GLU A 438 -18.18 -26.34 -15.27
N HIS A 439 -19.29 -27.07 -15.28
CA HIS A 439 -20.09 -27.39 -16.48
C HIS A 439 -20.86 -26.23 -17.17
N ARG A 440 -20.56 -24.95 -16.88
CA ARG A 440 -21.23 -23.80 -17.53
C ARG A 440 -20.33 -22.60 -17.90
N TRP A 441 -19.04 -22.62 -17.59
CA TRP A 441 -18.11 -21.59 -18.08
C TRP A 441 -17.36 -22.13 -19.29
N SER A 442 -17.59 -21.54 -20.47
CA SER A 442 -16.99 -21.96 -21.74
C SER A 442 -15.94 -20.97 -22.26
N GLY A 443 -15.33 -20.20 -21.34
CA GLY A 443 -14.37 -19.14 -21.66
C GLY A 443 -14.83 -17.72 -21.30
N SER A 444 -13.96 -16.76 -21.58
CA SER A 444 -14.09 -15.32 -21.30
C SER A 444 -15.38 -14.66 -21.83
N ASN A 445 -15.93 -15.17 -22.93
CA ASN A 445 -17.13 -14.59 -23.56
C ASN A 445 -18.45 -14.95 -22.85
N THR A 446 -18.41 -15.81 -21.83
CA THR A 446 -19.62 -16.17 -21.08
C THR A 446 -20.27 -14.92 -20.46
N THR A 447 -21.58 -14.76 -20.67
CA THR A 447 -22.34 -13.57 -20.29
C THR A 447 -23.67 -13.95 -19.65
N TRP A 448 -24.00 -13.33 -18.53
CA TRP A 448 -25.29 -13.46 -17.84
C TRP A 448 -25.92 -12.09 -17.60
N LEU A 449 -27.25 -12.02 -17.74
CA LEU A 449 -28.05 -10.86 -17.43
C LEU A 449 -29.26 -11.30 -16.59
N PHE A 450 -29.49 -10.67 -15.45
CA PHE A 450 -30.64 -10.92 -14.57
C PHE A 450 -31.43 -9.65 -14.32
N ASP A 451 -32.72 -9.79 -14.10
CA ASP A 451 -33.60 -8.76 -13.53
C ASP A 451 -33.79 -9.07 -12.05
N LEU A 452 -33.07 -8.38 -11.16
CA LEU A 452 -33.09 -8.67 -9.73
C LEU A 452 -34.37 -8.21 -9.02
N ALA A 453 -35.26 -7.46 -9.70
CA ALA A 453 -36.57 -7.13 -9.14
C ALA A 453 -37.54 -8.32 -9.23
N SER A 454 -37.43 -9.15 -10.27
CA SER A 454 -38.26 -10.34 -10.48
C SER A 454 -37.53 -11.66 -10.16
N ASP A 455 -36.21 -11.72 -10.33
CA ASP A 455 -35.32 -12.86 -10.09
C ASP A 455 -34.11 -12.45 -9.20
N PRO A 456 -34.33 -12.10 -7.91
CA PRO A 456 -33.27 -11.73 -6.99
C PRO A 456 -32.31 -12.88 -6.63
N THR A 457 -32.58 -14.09 -7.12
CA THR A 457 -31.80 -15.31 -6.87
C THR A 457 -31.03 -15.80 -8.10
N GLU A 458 -31.10 -15.10 -9.25
CA GLU A 458 -30.29 -15.32 -10.46
C GLU A 458 -30.52 -16.67 -11.18
N HIS A 459 -31.76 -17.16 -11.23
CA HIS A 459 -32.13 -18.38 -11.94
C HIS A 459 -32.25 -18.22 -13.46
N VAL A 460 -32.72 -17.06 -13.95
CA VAL A 460 -33.17 -16.86 -15.33
C VAL A 460 -32.21 -15.92 -16.07
N ASN A 461 -31.29 -16.49 -16.85
CA ASN A 461 -30.38 -15.70 -17.69
C ASN A 461 -31.09 -15.10 -18.91
N LEU A 462 -31.28 -13.77 -18.90
CA LEU A 462 -31.90 -12.98 -19.95
C LEU A 462 -30.93 -12.51 -21.05
N ALA A 463 -29.64 -12.85 -21.00
CA ALA A 463 -28.62 -12.26 -21.88
C ALA A 463 -28.93 -12.45 -23.38
N ALA A 464 -29.37 -13.65 -23.78
CA ALA A 464 -29.78 -13.95 -25.15
C ALA A 464 -31.10 -13.27 -25.56
N GLN A 465 -31.95 -12.93 -24.59
CA GLN A 465 -33.27 -12.32 -24.82
C GLN A 465 -33.19 -10.79 -24.89
N ARG A 466 -32.15 -10.17 -24.32
CA ARG A 466 -31.97 -8.70 -24.25
C ARG A 466 -30.58 -8.25 -24.72
N PRO A 467 -30.14 -8.57 -25.95
CA PRO A 467 -28.79 -8.28 -26.43
C PRO A 467 -28.44 -6.78 -26.44
N ALA A 468 -29.40 -5.89 -26.69
CA ALA A 468 -29.19 -4.44 -26.64
C ALA A 468 -28.84 -3.95 -25.22
N LEU A 469 -29.52 -4.48 -24.20
CA LEU A 469 -29.23 -4.15 -22.79
C LEU A 469 -27.90 -4.75 -22.33
N VAL A 470 -27.56 -5.97 -22.78
CA VAL A 470 -26.22 -6.55 -22.59
C VAL A 470 -25.15 -5.62 -23.15
N ALA A 471 -25.34 -5.10 -24.38
CA ALA A 471 -24.39 -4.18 -25.00
C ALA A 471 -24.26 -2.85 -24.22
N GLU A 472 -25.37 -2.27 -23.73
CA GLU A 472 -25.33 -1.07 -22.89
C GLU A 472 -24.54 -1.31 -21.59
N LEU A 473 -24.86 -2.39 -20.86
CA LEU A 473 -24.21 -2.69 -19.59
C LEU A 473 -22.73 -3.07 -19.76
N LYS A 474 -22.36 -3.73 -20.88
CA LYS A 474 -20.95 -3.95 -21.25
C LYS A 474 -20.25 -2.62 -21.55
N HIS A 475 -20.89 -1.69 -22.26
CA HIS A 475 -20.32 -0.36 -22.53
C HIS A 475 -20.09 0.43 -21.23
N ARG A 476 -21.00 0.36 -20.26
CA ARG A 476 -20.83 0.95 -18.92
C ARG A 476 -19.66 0.31 -18.16
N LEU A 477 -19.56 -1.03 -18.15
CA LEU A 477 -18.40 -1.73 -17.57
C LEU A 477 -17.08 -1.28 -18.20
N LEU A 478 -17.02 -1.17 -19.53
CA LEU A 478 -15.83 -0.69 -20.24
C LEU A 478 -15.49 0.77 -19.87
N ARG A 479 -16.49 1.62 -19.59
CA ARG A 479 -16.25 2.98 -19.07
C ARG A 479 -15.62 2.95 -17.67
N HIS A 480 -16.01 2.02 -16.78
CA HIS A 480 -15.34 1.84 -15.50
C HIS A 480 -13.94 1.21 -15.64
N ARG A 481 -13.74 0.26 -16.58
CA ARG A 481 -12.45 -0.38 -16.89
C ARG A 481 -11.36 0.64 -17.24
N ARG A 482 -11.72 1.81 -17.82
CA ARG A 482 -10.79 2.95 -18.06
C ARG A 482 -10.19 3.59 -16.78
N ARG A 483 -10.63 3.19 -15.59
CA ARG A 483 -10.06 3.59 -14.29
C ARG A 483 -9.40 2.41 -13.56
N LEU A 484 -9.33 1.24 -14.21
CA LEU A 484 -8.64 0.08 -13.67
C LEU A 484 -7.15 0.38 -13.66
N VAL A 485 -6.50 0.19 -12.51
CA VAL A 485 -5.04 0.15 -12.40
C VAL A 485 -4.61 -1.32 -12.31
N PRO A 486 -3.40 -1.69 -12.77
CA PRO A 486 -2.92 -3.07 -12.71
C PRO A 486 -3.03 -3.67 -11.30
N ALA A 487 -3.29 -4.97 -11.19
CA ALA A 487 -3.36 -5.63 -9.89
C ALA A 487 -1.96 -5.65 -9.26
N ASP A 488 -1.82 -5.16 -8.03
CA ASP A 488 -0.56 -5.23 -7.30
C ASP A 488 -0.58 -6.45 -6.37
N CYS A 489 -0.41 -7.61 -7.01
CA CYS A 489 -0.27 -8.94 -6.43
C CYS A 489 1.16 -9.47 -6.65
N PRO A 490 2.18 -8.89 -5.98
CA PRO A 490 3.56 -9.35 -6.10
C PRO A 490 3.70 -10.80 -5.60
N PRO A 491 4.71 -11.55 -6.05
CA PRO A 491 5.04 -12.85 -5.46
C PRO A 491 5.47 -12.67 -4.00
N ASP A 492 5.31 -13.73 -3.21
CA ASP A 492 5.72 -13.78 -1.82
C ASP A 492 7.23 -13.50 -1.66
N ASP A 493 7.57 -12.79 -0.59
CA ASP A 493 8.92 -12.40 -0.22
C ASP A 493 9.32 -13.18 1.06
N PRO A 494 10.21 -14.20 0.97
CA PRO A 494 10.60 -15.02 2.12
C PRO A 494 11.17 -14.24 3.31
N ARG A 495 11.62 -13.00 3.09
CA ARG A 495 12.04 -12.09 4.17
C ARG A 495 10.91 -11.68 5.10
N GLY A 496 9.65 -11.82 4.67
CA GLY A 496 8.46 -11.63 5.48
C GLY A 496 8.12 -12.80 6.41
N SER A 497 8.79 -13.96 6.26
CA SER A 497 8.48 -15.14 7.09
C SER A 497 8.57 -14.81 8.58
N PRO A 498 7.57 -15.21 9.40
CA PRO A 498 7.57 -14.97 10.84
C PRO A 498 8.74 -15.67 11.54
N ASP A 499 9.34 -16.69 10.93
CA ASP A 499 10.53 -17.39 11.47
C ASP A 499 11.74 -16.45 11.55
N ASN A 500 11.83 -15.45 10.67
CA ASN A 500 12.83 -14.39 10.76
C ASN A 500 12.60 -13.45 11.96
N PHE A 501 11.42 -13.48 12.59
CA PHE A 501 10.99 -12.50 13.59
C PHE A 501 10.55 -13.17 14.92
N GLY A 502 11.09 -14.36 15.23
CA GLY A 502 10.79 -15.08 16.47
C GLY A 502 9.37 -15.66 16.48
N HIS A 503 8.92 -16.17 15.34
CA HIS A 503 7.57 -16.68 15.08
C HIS A 503 6.48 -15.63 15.35
N VAL A 504 6.65 -14.44 14.78
CA VAL A 504 5.67 -13.34 14.83
C VAL A 504 5.61 -12.63 13.47
N PHE A 505 4.41 -12.32 12.97
CA PHE A 505 4.27 -11.53 11.73
C PHE A 505 4.66 -10.06 11.96
N ALA A 506 5.89 -9.70 11.64
CA ALA A 506 6.43 -8.35 11.84
C ALA A 506 6.28 -7.46 10.60
N THR A 507 6.33 -6.14 10.82
CA THR A 507 6.60 -5.19 9.73
C THR A 507 8.10 -5.12 9.49
N GLY A 508 8.54 -4.71 8.30
CA GLY A 508 9.92 -4.28 8.10
C GLY A 508 10.78 -5.13 7.18
N TRP A 509 10.18 -5.77 6.17
CA TRP A 509 10.88 -6.61 5.19
C TRP A 509 10.80 -6.11 3.73
N CYS A 510 9.66 -5.59 3.27
CA CYS A 510 9.43 -5.17 1.86
C CYS A 510 10.05 -3.82 1.39
N THR A 511 11.31 -3.54 1.72
CA THR A 511 12.10 -2.44 1.11
C THR A 511 13.50 -2.96 0.75
N ARG A 512 14.08 -2.47 -0.35
CA ARG A 512 15.22 -3.11 -1.03
C ARG A 512 16.59 -2.48 -0.75
N PHE A 513 16.71 -1.63 0.28
CA PHE A 513 17.99 -1.04 0.74
C PHE A 513 18.04 -0.97 2.28
N ARG A 514 17.54 -2.00 2.98
CA ARG A 514 17.53 -2.06 4.45
C ARG A 514 18.92 -2.34 5.01
N PRO A 515 19.25 -1.85 6.23
CA PRO A 515 18.44 -0.95 7.07
C PRO A 515 18.46 0.53 6.63
N LEU A 516 19.22 0.89 5.60
CA LEU A 516 19.56 2.27 5.27
C LEU A 516 18.41 3.09 4.61
N SER A 517 17.49 2.46 3.88
CA SER A 517 16.25 3.07 3.34
C SER A 517 15.01 2.77 4.19
N LEU A 518 15.14 2.62 5.51
CA LEU A 518 13.97 2.46 6.38
C LEU A 518 13.21 3.78 6.58
N GLN A 519 13.94 4.89 6.56
CA GLN A 519 13.44 6.24 6.89
C GLN A 519 13.76 7.27 5.79
N VAL A 520 14.62 6.94 4.83
CA VAL A 520 15.13 7.85 3.80
C VAL A 520 15.03 7.19 2.41
N PRO A 521 14.41 7.84 1.41
CA PRO A 521 14.44 7.37 0.02
C PRO A 521 15.87 7.25 -0.53
N LYS A 522 16.15 6.28 -1.40
CA LYS A 522 17.50 6.07 -1.96
C LYS A 522 18.18 7.34 -2.51
N PRO A 523 17.52 8.22 -3.30
CA PRO A 523 18.16 9.42 -3.83
C PRO A 523 18.56 10.43 -2.74
N LEU A 524 17.96 10.33 -1.55
CA LEU A 524 18.25 11.18 -0.40
C LEU A 524 19.28 10.57 0.56
N PHE A 525 19.74 9.34 0.32
CA PHE A 525 20.75 8.70 1.17
C PHE A 525 22.11 9.43 1.04
N PRO A 526 22.80 9.77 2.15
CA PRO A 526 24.09 10.46 2.08
C PRO A 526 25.23 9.54 1.60
N VAL A 527 25.93 9.97 0.56
CA VAL A 527 27.16 9.36 0.03
C VAL A 527 28.20 10.47 -0.12
N ALA A 528 29.45 10.28 0.33
CA ALA A 528 30.47 11.33 0.36
C ALA A 528 29.94 12.65 0.98
N GLY A 529 29.16 12.53 2.05
CA GLY A 529 28.59 13.67 2.79
C GLY A 529 27.37 14.37 2.19
N ARG A 530 26.95 14.02 0.97
CA ARG A 530 25.84 14.67 0.26
C ARG A 530 24.79 13.64 -0.17
N PRO A 531 23.48 13.98 -0.22
CA PRO A 531 22.47 13.10 -0.81
C PRO A 531 22.88 12.60 -2.20
N VAL A 532 22.58 11.34 -2.57
CA VAL A 532 22.88 10.80 -3.91
C VAL A 532 22.43 11.74 -5.03
N ILE A 533 21.20 12.27 -4.93
CA ILE A 533 20.67 13.23 -5.89
C ILE A 533 21.54 14.48 -5.98
N GLN A 534 22.13 14.96 -4.88
CA GLN A 534 23.03 16.12 -4.88
C GLN A 534 24.26 15.94 -5.78
N HIS A 535 24.72 14.70 -5.99
CA HIS A 535 25.83 14.42 -6.93
C HIS A 535 25.38 14.50 -8.39
N HIS A 536 24.20 13.99 -8.71
CA HIS A 536 23.58 14.16 -10.03
C HIS A 536 23.39 15.65 -10.32
N ILE A 537 22.96 16.38 -9.29
CA ILE A 537 22.78 17.82 -9.23
C ILE A 537 24.07 18.61 -9.32
N GLU A 538 25.22 18.11 -8.86
CA GLU A 538 26.48 18.83 -9.04
C GLU A 538 27.10 18.53 -10.42
N ALA A 539 26.65 17.47 -11.09
CA ALA A 539 26.91 17.18 -12.49
C ALA A 539 25.89 17.84 -13.48
N CYS A 540 24.67 18.17 -13.04
CA CYS A 540 23.55 18.61 -13.92
C CYS A 540 22.74 19.84 -13.44
N ALA A 541 22.80 20.21 -12.16
CA ALA A 541 22.09 21.28 -11.43
C ALA A 541 20.62 21.02 -10.95
N ALA A 542 20.51 20.51 -9.70
CA ALA A 542 19.43 20.64 -8.66
C ALA A 542 18.07 19.85 -8.73
N GLU A 543 17.48 19.47 -7.56
CA GLU A 543 16.15 18.77 -7.31
C GLU A 543 15.93 18.51 -5.79
N LEU A 544 14.89 18.95 -5.05
CA LEU A 544 13.47 18.47 -5.06
C LEU A 544 12.35 19.48 -4.59
N GLN A 545 12.28 19.94 -3.31
CA GLN A 545 11.27 20.99 -2.92
C GLN A 545 11.78 22.09 -1.95
N GLN A 546 11.92 21.85 -0.64
CA GLN A 546 12.69 22.78 0.22
C GLN A 546 14.16 22.78 -0.20
N PHE A 547 14.72 21.59 -0.42
CA PHE A 547 16.02 21.42 -1.05
C PHE A 547 16.04 21.91 -2.51
N ALA A 548 14.93 21.87 -3.27
CA ALA A 548 14.90 22.52 -4.59
C ALA A 548 15.00 24.04 -4.47
N ALA A 549 14.28 24.67 -3.55
CA ALA A 549 14.38 26.10 -3.33
C ALA A 549 15.80 26.50 -2.87
N GLU A 550 16.39 25.74 -1.94
CA GLU A 550 17.78 25.93 -1.49
C GLU A 550 18.80 25.72 -2.62
N MET A 551 18.68 24.66 -3.42
CA MET A 551 19.61 24.39 -4.51
C MET A 551 19.39 25.29 -5.73
N ALA A 552 18.15 25.68 -6.04
CA ALA A 552 17.83 26.69 -7.05
C ALA A 552 18.43 28.05 -6.67
N ALA A 553 18.31 28.45 -5.39
CA ALA A 553 18.95 29.65 -4.88
C ALA A 553 20.49 29.56 -4.87
N ARG A 554 21.04 28.38 -4.52
CA ARG A 554 22.49 28.14 -4.45
C ARG A 554 23.18 28.07 -5.82
N TYR A 555 22.53 27.44 -6.80
CA TYR A 555 23.10 27.12 -8.11
C TYR A 555 22.50 27.92 -9.27
N GLY A 556 21.48 28.76 -9.02
CA GLY A 556 20.91 29.67 -10.02
C GLY A 556 20.07 28.99 -11.11
N VAL A 557 19.56 27.79 -10.85
CA VAL A 557 18.83 26.96 -11.83
C VAL A 557 17.37 26.74 -11.44
N ALA A 558 16.51 26.46 -12.43
CA ALA A 558 15.11 26.15 -12.20
C ALA A 558 14.94 24.66 -11.88
N VAL A 559 14.25 24.37 -10.78
CA VAL A 559 14.19 23.04 -10.16
C VAL A 559 12.74 22.71 -9.84
N ARG A 560 12.29 21.49 -10.16
CA ARG A 560 10.87 21.12 -10.14
C ARG A 560 10.67 19.64 -9.85
N TYR A 561 10.17 19.33 -8.66
CA TYR A 561 9.60 18.01 -8.40
C TYR A 561 8.35 17.79 -9.24
N LEU A 562 8.35 16.74 -10.05
CA LEU A 562 7.23 16.31 -10.89
C LEU A 562 6.79 14.92 -10.42
N GLN A 563 5.67 14.86 -9.71
CA GLN A 563 5.19 13.64 -9.07
C GLN A 563 4.25 12.86 -10.00
N GLU A 564 4.61 11.61 -10.30
CA GLU A 564 3.67 10.62 -10.84
C GLU A 564 2.64 10.21 -9.77
N TYR A 565 1.36 10.18 -10.13
CA TYR A 565 0.24 9.77 -9.24
C TYR A 565 -0.22 8.32 -9.47
N ALA A 566 0.46 7.60 -10.35
CA ALA A 566 0.36 6.19 -10.65
C ALA A 566 1.69 5.78 -11.30
N ALA A 567 2.12 4.52 -11.20
CA ALA A 567 3.37 4.11 -11.85
C ALA A 567 3.20 4.13 -13.38
N LEU A 568 3.95 4.99 -14.09
CA LEU A 568 3.88 5.09 -15.56
C LEU A 568 5.06 4.42 -16.29
N GLY A 569 6.01 3.82 -15.56
CA GLY A 569 7.22 3.23 -16.13
C GLY A 569 8.28 4.26 -16.52
N THR A 570 9.47 3.78 -16.89
CA THR A 570 10.69 4.60 -17.05
C THR A 570 10.63 5.67 -18.16
N ALA A 571 9.69 5.56 -19.10
CA ALA A 571 9.41 6.58 -20.11
C ALA A 571 8.02 7.24 -19.98
N GLY A 572 7.11 6.68 -19.17
CA GLY A 572 5.76 7.23 -19.03
C GLY A 572 5.72 8.58 -18.31
N GLY A 573 6.50 8.76 -17.24
CA GLY A 573 6.70 10.06 -16.60
C GLY A 573 7.30 11.11 -17.54
N LEU A 574 8.28 10.72 -18.36
CA LEU A 574 8.85 11.59 -19.40
C LEU A 574 7.75 12.09 -20.35
N TYR A 575 6.84 11.21 -20.78
CA TYR A 575 5.75 11.59 -21.68
C TYR A 575 4.63 12.37 -21.00
N GLN A 576 4.30 12.04 -19.75
CA GLN A 576 3.29 12.78 -18.96
C GLN A 576 3.72 14.24 -18.76
N PHE A 577 4.99 14.46 -18.41
CA PHE A 577 5.54 15.79 -18.13
C PHE A 577 6.34 16.39 -19.29
N ARG A 578 6.17 15.86 -20.51
CA ARG A 578 6.90 16.31 -21.71
C ARG A 578 6.82 17.82 -21.94
N ASP A 579 5.70 18.45 -21.61
CA ASP A 579 5.48 19.89 -21.85
C ASP A 579 6.23 20.74 -20.81
N GLN A 580 6.41 20.24 -19.60
CA GLN A 580 7.28 20.80 -18.56
C GLN A 580 8.77 20.58 -18.87
N ILE A 581 9.14 19.42 -19.43
CA ILE A 581 10.52 19.07 -19.82
C ILE A 581 10.95 19.88 -21.05
N ARG A 582 10.05 20.09 -22.02
CA ARG A 582 10.28 20.90 -23.23
C ARG A 582 10.15 22.41 -22.99
N ALA A 583 9.85 22.85 -21.77
CA ALA A 583 9.76 24.26 -21.44
C ALA A 583 11.13 24.94 -21.65
N GLY A 584 11.15 26.04 -22.40
CA GLY A 584 12.39 26.68 -22.86
C GLY A 584 12.94 26.18 -24.19
N GLY A 585 12.32 25.16 -24.80
CA GLY A 585 12.67 24.66 -26.13
C GLY A 585 14.06 24.03 -26.27
N PRO A 586 14.44 23.06 -25.40
CA PRO A 586 15.75 22.41 -25.50
C PRO A 586 15.84 21.50 -26.74
N ASP A 587 16.99 21.52 -27.43
CA ASP A 587 17.28 20.59 -28.53
C ASP A 587 17.34 19.13 -28.04
N ALA A 588 17.96 18.94 -26.87
CA ALA A 588 18.12 17.65 -26.20
C ALA A 588 18.05 17.82 -24.67
N PHE A 589 17.68 16.75 -23.98
CA PHE A 589 17.59 16.67 -22.52
C PHE A 589 18.30 15.41 -21.99
N PHE A 590 18.60 15.40 -20.69
CA PHE A 590 19.30 14.32 -19.99
C PHE A 590 18.32 13.53 -19.12
N VAL A 591 18.48 12.21 -19.06
CA VAL A 591 17.69 11.32 -18.21
C VAL A 591 18.64 10.40 -17.43
N LEU A 592 18.40 10.25 -16.12
CA LEU A 592 19.21 9.41 -15.24
C LEU A 592 18.33 8.71 -14.20
N ASN A 593 18.54 7.41 -14.00
CA ASN A 593 17.86 6.63 -12.99
C ASN A 593 18.35 7.00 -11.57
N GLY A 594 17.44 7.39 -10.68
CA GLY A 594 17.77 7.98 -9.38
C GLY A 594 18.50 7.09 -8.35
N ASP A 595 18.80 5.82 -8.68
CA ASP A 595 19.68 4.95 -7.88
C ASP A 595 21.05 4.66 -8.52
N VAL A 596 21.39 5.35 -9.62
CA VAL A 596 22.70 5.34 -10.26
C VAL A 596 23.69 6.27 -9.55
N CYS A 597 24.98 5.93 -9.56
CA CYS A 597 26.09 6.80 -9.18
C CYS A 597 27.25 6.63 -10.19
N GLY A 598 28.02 7.68 -10.45
CA GLY A 598 29.15 7.62 -11.39
C GLY A 598 29.71 8.97 -11.82
N ASP A 599 30.86 8.94 -12.50
CA ASP A 599 31.49 10.07 -13.19
C ASP A 599 31.12 10.05 -14.69
N PHE A 600 29.92 10.56 -15.01
CA PHE A 600 29.30 10.41 -16.34
C PHE A 600 29.55 11.57 -17.33
N ARG A 601 30.38 12.57 -16.96
CA ARG A 601 30.88 13.65 -17.84
C ARG A 601 29.85 14.16 -18.86
N LEU A 602 28.79 14.81 -18.36
CA LEU A 602 27.65 15.30 -19.16
C LEU A 602 28.09 16.15 -20.35
N ASP A 603 29.15 16.95 -20.21
CA ASP A 603 29.76 17.74 -21.28
C ASP A 603 30.18 16.91 -22.49
N ARG A 604 30.73 15.72 -22.26
CA ARG A 604 31.19 14.79 -23.31
C ARG A 604 30.06 13.92 -23.85
N LEU A 605 29.15 13.47 -22.99
CA LEU A 605 27.99 12.70 -23.41
C LEU A 605 27.07 13.52 -24.34
N LEU A 606 26.85 14.81 -24.03
CA LEU A 606 26.08 15.72 -24.87
C LEU A 606 26.81 16.11 -26.16
N ALA A 607 28.13 16.33 -26.11
CA ALA A 607 28.93 16.60 -27.31
C ALA A 607 28.88 15.41 -28.29
N PHE A 608 29.11 14.20 -27.80
CA PHE A 608 29.03 12.96 -28.60
C PHE A 608 27.64 12.78 -29.24
N HIS A 609 26.56 13.07 -28.49
CA HIS A 609 25.20 13.03 -29.03
C HIS A 609 24.98 14.06 -30.16
N ARG A 610 25.50 15.29 -30.01
CA ARG A 610 25.44 16.34 -31.05
C ARG A 610 26.29 16.03 -32.29
N GLU A 611 27.28 15.15 -32.17
CA GLU A 611 28.08 14.63 -33.30
C GLU A 611 27.39 13.46 -34.04
N ARG A 612 26.22 12.99 -33.58
CA ARG A 612 25.44 11.97 -34.28
C ARG A 612 24.60 12.60 -35.42
N PRO A 613 24.06 11.81 -36.36
CA PRO A 613 23.09 12.30 -37.35
C PRO A 613 21.93 13.07 -36.70
N ALA A 614 21.40 14.08 -37.40
CA ALA A 614 20.39 14.99 -36.86
C ALA A 614 19.05 14.31 -36.49
N ASP A 615 18.79 13.10 -36.98
CA ASP A 615 17.61 12.29 -36.65
C ASP A 615 17.86 11.30 -35.49
N ALA A 616 19.05 11.31 -34.88
CA ALA A 616 19.37 10.55 -33.68
C ALA A 616 18.40 10.93 -32.54
N LEU A 617 17.89 9.93 -31.84
CA LEU A 617 16.89 10.11 -30.78
C LEU A 617 17.45 9.91 -29.38
N LEU A 618 18.41 9.00 -29.23
CA LEU A 618 18.86 8.50 -27.94
C LEU A 618 20.35 8.14 -27.99
N THR A 619 21.12 8.67 -27.04
CA THR A 619 22.44 8.15 -26.69
C THR A 619 22.37 7.51 -25.32
N VAL A 620 22.69 6.21 -25.26
CA VAL A 620 22.80 5.45 -24.01
C VAL A 620 24.24 5.52 -23.54
N MET A 621 24.51 5.95 -22.30
CA MET A 621 25.83 5.72 -21.71
C MET A 621 25.95 4.24 -21.33
N ALA A 622 27.04 3.60 -21.72
CA ALA A 622 27.33 2.22 -21.39
C ALA A 622 28.69 2.07 -20.72
N THR A 623 28.86 1.00 -19.96
CA THR A 623 30.17 0.56 -19.45
C THR A 623 30.36 -0.93 -19.69
N GLU A 624 31.58 -1.44 -19.55
CA GLU A 624 31.83 -2.87 -19.58
C GLU A 624 31.56 -3.49 -18.20
N ALA A 625 31.00 -4.70 -18.21
CA ALA A 625 30.88 -5.59 -17.08
C ALA A 625 31.30 -7.01 -17.50
N THR A 626 31.65 -7.86 -16.54
CA THR A 626 32.01 -9.25 -16.87
C THR A 626 30.83 -10.04 -17.43
N ARG A 627 31.11 -11.10 -18.18
CA ARG A 627 30.12 -12.03 -18.76
C ARG A 627 29.11 -12.60 -17.74
N GLN A 628 29.49 -12.73 -16.47
CA GLN A 628 28.61 -13.20 -15.40
C GLN A 628 27.73 -12.10 -14.82
N GLN A 629 28.17 -10.84 -14.91
CA GLN A 629 27.45 -9.67 -14.40
C GLN A 629 26.44 -9.14 -15.42
N SER A 630 26.76 -9.14 -16.72
CA SER A 630 26.00 -8.38 -17.73
C SER A 630 24.54 -8.80 -17.86
N VAL A 631 24.22 -10.08 -17.64
CA VAL A 631 22.84 -10.61 -17.59
C VAL A 631 21.92 -9.93 -16.55
N ASN A 632 22.49 -9.23 -15.56
CA ASN A 632 21.71 -8.49 -14.54
C ASN A 632 21.30 -7.07 -15.01
N PHE A 633 21.69 -6.68 -16.22
CA PHE A 633 21.53 -5.34 -16.80
C PHE A 633 21.03 -5.43 -18.25
N GLY A 634 20.71 -4.28 -18.86
CA GLY A 634 20.46 -4.21 -20.29
C GLY A 634 21.75 -4.38 -21.09
N CYS A 635 21.88 -5.45 -21.87
CA CYS A 635 23.04 -5.72 -22.72
C CYS A 635 22.89 -5.00 -24.08
N ILE A 636 23.97 -4.36 -24.54
CA ILE A 636 24.05 -3.62 -25.80
C ILE A 636 25.01 -4.36 -26.74
N ALA A 637 24.58 -4.63 -27.98
CA ALA A 637 25.48 -4.94 -29.08
C ALA A 637 25.66 -3.69 -29.94
N GLU A 638 26.91 -3.25 -30.13
CA GLU A 638 27.26 -2.04 -30.88
C GLU A 638 27.93 -2.34 -32.22
N ASP A 639 27.78 -1.42 -33.18
CA ASP A 639 28.72 -1.26 -34.28
C ASP A 639 29.89 -0.39 -33.82
N ARG A 640 31.09 -0.97 -33.75
CA ARG A 640 32.31 -0.28 -33.30
C ARG A 640 32.79 0.86 -34.22
N ALA A 641 32.31 0.93 -35.45
CA ALA A 641 32.69 2.00 -36.39
C ALA A 641 31.79 3.24 -36.27
N THR A 642 30.49 3.04 -36.00
CA THR A 642 29.49 4.12 -35.94
C THR A 642 28.99 4.44 -34.54
N HIS A 643 29.25 3.54 -33.58
CA HIS A 643 28.65 3.47 -32.24
C HIS A 643 27.11 3.35 -32.26
N ALA A 644 26.52 2.88 -33.36
CA ALA A 644 25.09 2.58 -33.40
C ALA A 644 24.78 1.33 -32.55
N VAL A 645 23.66 1.37 -31.82
CA VAL A 645 23.13 0.20 -31.11
C VAL A 645 22.48 -0.71 -32.13
N LEU A 646 23.10 -1.88 -32.39
CA LEU A 646 22.60 -2.89 -33.32
C LEU A 646 21.52 -3.77 -32.69
N HIS A 647 21.68 -4.10 -31.41
CA HIS A 647 20.72 -4.90 -30.65
C HIS A 647 20.76 -4.51 -29.17
N TYR A 648 19.61 -4.61 -28.50
CA TYR A 648 19.46 -4.38 -27.08
C TYR A 648 18.61 -5.49 -26.45
N ALA A 649 19.06 -6.01 -25.30
CA ALA A 649 18.32 -7.01 -24.54
C ALA A 649 18.29 -6.61 -23.05
N GLU A 650 17.10 -6.36 -22.51
CA GLU A 650 16.92 -5.99 -21.10
C GLU A 650 17.03 -7.24 -20.20
N LYS A 651 18.08 -7.34 -19.39
CA LYS A 651 18.34 -8.45 -18.43
C LYS A 651 18.16 -9.85 -19.03
N PRO A 652 18.93 -10.20 -20.07
CA PRO A 652 18.73 -11.45 -20.81
C PRO A 652 19.08 -12.67 -19.97
N GLU A 653 18.31 -13.76 -20.14
CA GLU A 653 18.58 -15.06 -19.49
C GLU A 653 19.93 -15.66 -19.88
N THR A 654 20.46 -15.28 -21.05
CA THR A 654 21.74 -15.75 -21.57
C THR A 654 22.65 -14.57 -21.91
N PHE A 655 23.96 -14.81 -21.94
CA PHE A 655 24.94 -13.77 -22.25
C PHE A 655 24.77 -13.25 -23.68
N VAL A 656 24.52 -11.93 -23.80
CA VAL A 656 24.46 -11.21 -25.08
C VAL A 656 25.76 -10.44 -25.35
N SER A 657 26.18 -9.59 -24.42
CA SER A 657 27.44 -8.82 -24.52
C SER A 657 27.99 -8.46 -23.13
N THR A 658 29.20 -7.90 -23.08
CA THR A 658 29.79 -7.29 -21.87
C THR A 658 29.41 -5.82 -21.70
N LEU A 659 28.91 -5.16 -22.75
CA LEU A 659 28.57 -3.74 -22.75
C LEU A 659 27.16 -3.54 -22.19
N ILE A 660 27.06 -2.88 -21.04
CA ILE A 660 25.80 -2.74 -20.28
C ILE A 660 25.29 -1.30 -20.21
N ASN A 661 23.97 -1.15 -20.29
CA ASN A 661 23.26 0.10 -20.06
C ASN A 661 23.41 0.55 -18.60
N THR A 662 23.84 1.80 -18.43
CA THR A 662 24.10 2.43 -17.13
C THR A 662 22.87 3.08 -16.50
N GLY A 663 21.76 3.18 -17.22
CA GLY A 663 20.57 3.96 -16.81
C GLY A 663 20.79 5.47 -16.90
N ILE A 664 21.68 5.90 -17.80
CA ILE A 664 22.00 7.31 -18.07
C ILE A 664 21.90 7.55 -19.59
N TYR A 665 21.18 8.60 -19.98
CA TYR A 665 20.78 8.84 -21.36
C TYR A 665 20.84 10.33 -21.74
N ILE A 666 21.15 10.62 -23.01
CA ILE A 666 20.80 11.89 -23.67
C ILE A 666 19.72 11.60 -24.70
N CYS A 667 18.68 12.42 -24.70
CA CYS A 667 17.51 12.30 -25.55
C CYS A 667 17.32 13.55 -26.39
N SER A 668 17.18 13.42 -27.71
CA SER A 668 16.67 14.51 -28.55
C SER A 668 15.20 14.80 -28.20
N SER A 669 14.77 16.05 -28.32
CA SER A 669 13.36 16.42 -28.08
C SER A 669 12.35 15.66 -28.95
N ASP A 670 12.77 15.12 -30.09
CA ASP A 670 11.92 14.27 -30.95
C ASP A 670 11.63 12.87 -30.38
N ILE A 671 12.30 12.42 -29.31
CA ILE A 671 11.98 11.15 -28.66
C ILE A 671 10.53 11.11 -28.14
N PHE A 672 9.96 12.26 -27.76
CA PHE A 672 8.56 12.37 -27.35
C PHE A 672 7.58 11.99 -28.47
N GLN A 673 7.98 12.08 -29.74
CA GLN A 673 7.16 11.57 -30.85
C GLN A 673 7.11 10.04 -30.84
N GLN A 674 8.24 9.37 -30.59
CA GLN A 674 8.28 7.89 -30.47
C GLN A 674 7.51 7.41 -29.24
N ILE A 675 7.73 8.05 -28.08
CA ILE A 675 6.99 7.71 -26.86
C ILE A 675 5.48 7.97 -27.06
N GLY A 676 5.10 9.03 -27.79
CA GLY A 676 3.72 9.31 -28.17
C GLY A 676 3.10 8.30 -29.14
N THR A 677 3.89 7.75 -30.07
CA THR A 677 3.45 6.64 -30.95
C THR A 677 3.24 5.36 -30.15
N VAL A 678 4.14 5.02 -29.23
CA VAL A 678 3.97 3.87 -28.31
C VAL A 678 2.77 4.07 -27.39
N PHE A 679 2.59 5.27 -26.83
CA PHE A 679 1.42 5.62 -26.03
C PHE A 679 0.12 5.39 -26.81
N LYS A 680 0.03 5.91 -28.04
CA LYS A 680 -1.14 5.70 -28.91
C LYS A 680 -1.37 4.22 -29.22
N ARG A 681 -0.33 3.48 -29.60
CA ARG A 681 -0.43 2.05 -29.90
C ARG A 681 -0.96 1.27 -28.70
N LYS A 682 -0.39 1.47 -27.51
CA LYS A 682 -0.87 0.85 -26.27
C LYS A 682 -2.29 1.29 -25.90
N GLN A 683 -2.65 2.54 -26.16
CA GLN A 683 -4.00 3.04 -25.93
C GLN A 683 -5.02 2.43 -26.91
N GLU A 684 -4.63 2.21 -28.17
CA GLU A 684 -5.44 1.52 -29.19
C GLU A 684 -5.59 0.03 -28.83
N GLU A 685 -4.51 -0.64 -28.44
CA GLU A 685 -4.51 -2.01 -27.88
C GLU A 685 -5.51 -2.11 -26.71
N ILE A 686 -5.51 -1.16 -25.76
CA ILE A 686 -6.47 -1.10 -24.63
C ILE A 686 -7.92 -0.94 -25.09
N TYR A 687 -8.18 -0.24 -26.21
CA TYR A 687 -9.53 -0.07 -26.75
C TYR A 687 -10.00 -1.25 -27.62
N SER A 688 -9.08 -2.01 -28.23
CA SER A 688 -9.41 -3.19 -29.05
C SER A 688 -9.35 -4.52 -28.29
N ALA A 689 -8.70 -4.57 -27.11
CA ALA A 689 -8.51 -5.79 -26.34
C ALA A 689 -9.83 -6.42 -25.85
N ASP A 690 -10.14 -7.58 -26.42
CA ASP A 690 -11.09 -8.54 -25.86
C ASP A 690 -10.70 -8.96 -24.43
N PHE A 691 -11.62 -9.58 -23.72
CA PHE A 691 -11.48 -9.91 -22.29
C PHE A 691 -10.38 -10.96 -21.97
N GLU A 692 -9.70 -11.50 -22.98
CA GLU A 692 -8.62 -12.51 -22.84
C GLU A 692 -7.22 -11.91 -22.86
N GLU A 693 -7.03 -10.78 -23.53
CA GLU A 693 -5.78 -10.04 -23.47
C GLU A 693 -5.79 -9.21 -22.19
N GLY A 694 -5.02 -9.69 -21.20
CA GLY A 694 -4.73 -8.95 -19.97
C GLY A 694 -4.25 -7.54 -20.31
N PRO A 695 -4.53 -6.54 -19.45
CA PRO A 695 -4.46 -5.14 -19.82
C PRO A 695 -3.08 -4.81 -20.42
N PRO A 696 -3.01 -4.30 -21.67
CA PRO A 696 -1.77 -3.78 -22.21
C PRO A 696 -1.22 -2.76 -21.22
N SER A 697 0.01 -2.96 -20.77
CA SER A 697 0.52 -2.19 -19.64
C SER A 697 0.54 -0.70 -20.00
N GLU A 698 -0.26 0.11 -19.31
CA GLU A 698 -0.27 1.59 -19.47
C GLU A 698 1.11 2.21 -19.21
N THR A 699 2.00 1.47 -18.54
CA THR A 699 3.39 1.88 -18.34
C THR A 699 4.17 1.83 -19.64
N ILE A 700 5.01 2.84 -19.89
CA ILE A 700 5.99 2.82 -20.98
C ILE A 700 7.39 2.66 -20.38
N SER A 701 8.09 1.59 -20.74
CA SER A 701 9.50 1.38 -20.40
C SER A 701 10.39 2.00 -21.46
N LEU A 702 11.33 2.84 -21.05
CA LEU A 702 12.38 3.38 -21.93
C LEU A 702 13.25 2.25 -22.50
N GLU A 703 13.54 1.23 -21.70
CA GLU A 703 14.38 0.10 -22.06
C GLU A 703 13.67 -0.87 -23.03
N VAL A 704 12.42 -1.25 -22.73
CA VAL A 704 11.69 -2.31 -23.45
C VAL A 704 10.81 -1.77 -24.58
N ASP A 705 10.11 -0.66 -24.38
CA ASP A 705 9.16 -0.14 -25.38
C ASP A 705 9.78 0.86 -26.36
N ILE A 706 10.94 1.46 -26.03
CA ILE A 706 11.60 2.51 -26.83
C ILE A 706 12.99 2.07 -27.32
N LEU A 707 13.90 1.72 -26.41
CA LEU A 707 15.29 1.39 -26.74
C LEU A 707 15.41 0.07 -27.52
N ALA A 708 14.77 -1.02 -27.06
CA ALA A 708 14.79 -2.28 -27.80
C ALA A 708 14.22 -2.17 -29.24
N PRO A 709 13.04 -1.57 -29.49
CA PRO A 709 12.51 -1.42 -30.84
C PRO A 709 13.29 -0.44 -31.74
N LEU A 710 14.02 0.52 -31.17
CA LEU A 710 14.87 1.44 -31.92
C LEU A 710 16.30 0.91 -32.14
N ALA A 711 16.69 -0.21 -31.53
CA ALA A 711 17.95 -0.88 -31.84
C ALA A 711 17.97 -1.34 -33.31
N GLY A 712 19.10 -1.18 -33.99
CA GLY A 712 19.25 -1.46 -35.43
C GLY A 712 18.67 -0.38 -36.36
N SER A 713 17.94 0.61 -35.85
CA SER A 713 17.36 1.70 -36.68
C SER A 713 18.36 2.75 -37.17
N GLY A 714 19.60 2.74 -36.64
CA GLY A 714 20.59 3.80 -36.86
C GLY A 714 20.32 5.10 -36.09
N ARG A 715 19.25 5.17 -35.27
CA ARG A 715 18.85 6.37 -34.51
C ARG A 715 19.20 6.34 -33.02
N VAL A 716 19.80 5.23 -32.57
CA VAL A 716 20.24 5.03 -31.19
C VAL A 716 21.73 4.74 -31.18
N PHE A 717 22.46 5.44 -30.32
CA PHE A 717 23.91 5.35 -30.22
C PHE A 717 24.34 5.00 -28.79
N VAL A 718 25.51 4.40 -28.65
CA VAL A 718 26.12 4.11 -27.36
C VAL A 718 27.35 5.00 -27.14
N TYR A 719 27.45 5.57 -25.95
CA TYR A 719 28.67 6.23 -25.47
C TYR A 719 29.32 5.33 -24.42
N GLN A 720 30.37 4.62 -24.80
CA GLN A 720 31.12 3.78 -23.87
C GLN A 720 31.99 4.67 -22.96
N THR A 721 31.76 4.61 -21.65
CA THR A 721 32.61 5.26 -20.65
C THR A 721 33.60 4.27 -20.04
N SER A 722 34.80 4.75 -19.72
CA SER A 722 35.77 4.06 -18.84
C SER A 722 35.76 4.62 -17.42
N ARG A 723 34.93 5.63 -17.14
CA ARG A 723 34.75 6.24 -15.82
C ARG A 723 33.86 5.38 -14.94
N TRP A 724 34.09 5.47 -13.63
CA TRP A 724 33.42 4.64 -12.64
C TRP A 724 31.90 4.85 -12.67
N TRP A 725 31.16 3.76 -12.50
CA TRP A 725 29.71 3.73 -12.39
C TRP A 725 29.27 2.63 -11.41
N SER A 726 28.10 2.80 -10.80
CA SER A 726 27.45 1.80 -9.96
C SER A 726 25.95 2.06 -9.83
N GLN A 727 25.21 1.04 -9.37
CA GLN A 727 23.84 1.18 -8.89
C GLN A 727 23.79 0.92 -7.39
N ILE A 728 23.20 1.85 -6.62
CA ILE A 728 23.02 1.71 -5.17
C ILE A 728 21.85 0.77 -4.89
N LYS A 729 22.13 -0.52 -5.08
CA LYS A 729 21.26 -1.67 -4.74
C LYS A 729 21.65 -2.31 -3.40
N THR A 730 22.93 -2.27 -3.03
CA THR A 730 23.46 -2.83 -1.78
C THR A 730 24.20 -1.76 -0.98
N ALA A 731 24.37 -1.99 0.33
CA ALA A 731 25.12 -1.09 1.18
C ALA A 731 26.63 -1.06 0.82
N SER A 732 27.19 -2.17 0.32
CA SER A 732 28.55 -2.22 -0.24
C SER A 732 28.71 -1.26 -1.43
N ALA A 733 27.70 -1.16 -2.30
CA ALA A 733 27.70 -0.18 -3.40
C ALA A 733 27.66 1.28 -2.91
N ALA A 734 27.14 1.55 -1.71
CA ALA A 734 27.20 2.87 -1.09
C ALA A 734 28.61 3.22 -0.58
N LEU A 735 29.35 2.27 0.01
CA LEU A 735 30.77 2.48 0.35
C LEU A 735 31.64 2.68 -0.89
N TYR A 736 31.41 1.89 -1.93
CA TYR A 736 32.05 2.04 -3.23
C TYR A 736 31.81 3.44 -3.83
N SER A 737 30.54 3.86 -3.90
CA SER A 737 30.17 5.19 -4.40
C SER A 737 30.76 6.31 -3.53
N ASN A 738 30.84 6.11 -2.20
CA ASN A 738 31.46 7.06 -1.27
C ASN A 738 32.95 7.26 -1.56
N ARG A 739 33.72 6.18 -1.71
CA ARG A 739 35.14 6.24 -2.12
C ARG A 739 35.30 7.05 -3.41
N HIS A 740 34.51 6.72 -4.43
CA HIS A 740 34.71 7.30 -5.76
C HIS A 740 34.25 8.77 -5.85
N TYR A 741 33.18 9.16 -5.16
CA TYR A 741 32.81 10.59 -5.05
C TYR A 741 33.79 11.40 -4.21
N LEU A 742 34.35 10.86 -3.12
CA LEU A 742 35.39 11.56 -2.34
C LEU A 742 36.66 11.77 -3.19
N LYS A 743 37.07 10.77 -3.97
CA LYS A 743 38.14 10.90 -4.97
C LYS A 743 37.83 11.98 -6.02
N LEU A 744 36.59 12.00 -6.53
CA LEU A 744 36.14 12.98 -7.52
C LEU A 744 36.12 14.41 -6.95
N TYR A 745 35.76 14.59 -5.67
CA TYR A 745 35.87 15.89 -5.00
C TYR A 745 37.31 16.41 -5.00
N ARG A 746 38.31 15.58 -4.64
CA ARG A 746 39.72 15.96 -4.71
C ARG A 746 40.13 16.35 -6.13
N GLU A 747 39.76 15.55 -7.12
CA GLU A 747 40.10 15.79 -8.53
C GLU A 747 39.48 17.09 -9.08
N ASN A 748 38.29 17.46 -8.60
CA ASN A 748 37.57 18.67 -8.99
C ASN A 748 37.82 19.88 -8.07
N GLY A 749 38.71 19.78 -7.08
CA GLY A 749 39.01 20.86 -6.13
C GLY A 749 37.86 21.22 -5.17
N ALA A 750 36.88 20.34 -4.98
CA ALA A 750 35.82 20.52 -3.99
C ALA A 750 36.37 20.26 -2.57
N PRO A 751 35.91 21.00 -1.55
CA PRO A 751 36.47 20.90 -0.21
C PRO A 751 36.21 19.51 0.41
N LEU A 752 37.30 18.76 0.53
CA LEU A 752 37.45 17.68 1.50
C LEU A 752 37.80 18.28 2.87
N ALA A 753 37.97 17.44 3.88
CA ALA A 753 38.52 17.90 5.16
C ALA A 753 39.99 18.31 4.95
N GLU A 754 40.26 19.61 5.04
CA GLU A 754 41.60 20.20 4.93
C GLU A 754 42.47 19.89 6.17
N ASP A 755 43.79 20.08 6.01
CA ASP A 755 44.78 20.15 7.09
C ASP A 755 44.50 21.35 8.01
N GLY A 756 43.47 21.24 8.85
CA GLY A 756 42.97 22.31 9.72
C GLY A 756 41.95 21.90 10.78
N LYS A 757 41.32 20.72 10.65
CA LYS A 757 40.73 20.02 11.81
C LYS A 757 41.88 19.42 12.63
N PRO A 758 41.80 19.34 13.97
CA PRO A 758 42.96 18.98 14.79
C PRO A 758 43.34 17.49 14.76
N CYS A 759 42.70 16.68 13.90
CA CYS A 759 42.85 15.23 13.79
C CYS A 759 43.68 14.82 12.57
N THR A 760 44.30 13.63 12.61
CA THR A 760 45.03 13.10 11.46
C THR A 760 44.07 12.64 10.36
N ILE A 761 44.29 13.11 9.12
CA ILE A 761 43.55 12.70 7.93
C ILE A 761 44.48 11.89 7.00
N ILE A 762 43.97 10.80 6.43
CA ILE A 762 44.70 9.94 5.47
C ILE A 762 43.88 9.84 4.20
N GLY A 763 44.37 10.41 3.09
CA GLY A 763 43.68 10.33 1.80
C GLY A 763 42.32 11.05 1.79
N ASP A 764 41.36 10.53 1.04
CA ASP A 764 40.10 11.25 0.77
C ASP A 764 39.10 11.12 1.93
N VAL A 765 38.86 12.22 2.64
CA VAL A 765 37.94 12.29 3.79
C VAL A 765 37.08 13.56 3.73
N TRP A 766 35.78 13.42 4.01
CA TRP A 766 34.87 14.56 4.16
C TRP A 766 34.25 14.59 5.56
N ILE A 767 34.19 15.77 6.16
CA ILE A 767 33.67 15.98 7.52
C ILE A 767 32.67 17.14 7.48
N HIS A 768 31.42 16.90 7.87
CA HIS A 768 30.43 17.97 7.96
C HIS A 768 30.89 19.06 8.96
N PRO A 769 30.68 20.37 8.70
CA PRO A 769 31.17 21.43 9.57
C PRO A 769 30.79 21.28 11.05
N THR A 770 29.56 20.81 11.33
CA THR A 770 29.04 20.60 12.69
C THR A 770 29.45 19.27 13.34
N ALA A 771 30.27 18.44 12.70
CA ALA A 771 30.80 17.22 13.31
C ALA A 771 32.00 17.54 14.23
N THR A 772 32.00 16.89 15.40
CA THR A 772 33.00 17.09 16.45
C THR A 772 33.99 15.93 16.43
N ILE A 773 35.27 16.21 16.18
CA ILE A 773 36.32 15.21 16.01
C ILE A 773 37.46 15.49 16.99
N HIS A 774 37.86 14.48 17.78
CA HIS A 774 38.96 14.62 18.73
C HIS A 774 40.32 14.74 18.04
N PRO A 775 41.27 15.56 18.53
CA PRO A 775 42.60 15.73 17.92
C PRO A 775 43.42 14.45 17.70
N THR A 776 43.22 13.43 18.53
CA THR A 776 43.99 12.17 18.43
C THR A 776 43.33 11.11 17.54
N ALA A 777 42.19 11.42 16.90
CA ALA A 777 41.52 10.54 15.95
C ALA A 777 42.30 10.47 14.61
N VAL A 778 42.21 9.34 13.92
CA VAL A 778 42.71 9.18 12.54
C VAL A 778 41.56 8.76 11.64
N LEU A 779 41.31 9.54 10.60
CA LEU A 779 40.24 9.30 9.63
C LEU A 779 40.83 9.05 8.24
N GLY A 780 40.35 8.01 7.56
CA GLY A 780 40.62 7.73 6.15
C GLY A 780 41.53 6.52 5.87
N PRO A 781 41.73 6.19 4.57
CA PRO A 781 41.06 6.80 3.41
C PRO A 781 39.57 6.46 3.30
N ASN A 782 38.88 7.22 2.46
CA ASN A 782 37.52 6.98 1.98
C ASN A 782 36.45 7.03 3.08
N VAL A 783 36.49 8.09 3.88
CA VAL A 783 35.57 8.30 5.02
C VAL A 783 34.70 9.53 4.81
N SER A 784 33.40 9.42 5.10
CA SER A 784 32.53 10.60 5.24
C SER A 784 31.85 10.64 6.61
N VAL A 785 31.83 11.81 7.23
CA VAL A 785 31.29 12.05 8.58
C VAL A 785 30.17 13.08 8.53
N GLY A 786 28.95 12.64 8.85
CA GLY A 786 27.72 13.39 8.72
C GLY A 786 27.49 14.47 9.79
N ARG A 787 26.37 15.18 9.63
CA ARG A 787 25.95 16.29 10.49
C ARG A 787 25.85 15.87 11.97
N ASN A 788 26.46 16.64 12.86
CA ASN A 788 26.44 16.45 14.31
C ASN A 788 26.98 15.08 14.79
N ALA A 789 27.74 14.36 13.97
CA ALA A 789 28.42 13.15 14.42
C ALA A 789 29.59 13.50 15.37
N GLU A 790 29.88 12.61 16.31
CA GLU A 790 30.93 12.77 17.32
C GLU A 790 31.96 11.63 17.18
N VAL A 791 33.24 11.98 17.12
CA VAL A 791 34.37 11.04 17.04
C VAL A 791 35.33 11.31 18.19
N GLY A 792 35.37 10.38 19.14
CA GLY A 792 36.12 10.47 20.39
C GLY A 792 37.64 10.27 20.27
N GLU A 793 38.30 10.27 21.42
CA GLU A 793 39.75 10.15 21.55
C GLU A 793 40.29 8.88 20.91
N GLY A 794 41.41 8.95 20.18
CA GLY A 794 42.12 7.77 19.68
C GLY A 794 41.37 6.91 18.65
N VAL A 795 40.18 7.33 18.21
CA VAL A 795 39.35 6.59 17.25
C VAL A 795 40.06 6.44 15.90
N ARG A 796 39.80 5.33 15.21
CA ARG A 796 40.34 5.01 13.88
C ARG A 796 39.19 4.65 12.93
N VAL A 797 39.01 5.41 11.84
CA VAL A 797 37.95 5.15 10.85
C VAL A 797 38.54 5.03 9.45
N ARG A 798 38.15 4.01 8.66
CA ARG A 798 38.60 3.80 7.27
C ARG A 798 37.49 3.19 6.42
N GLU A 799 37.38 3.58 5.15
CA GLU A 799 36.46 2.99 4.15
C GLU A 799 35.02 2.89 4.68
N SER A 800 34.52 3.99 5.27
CA SER A 800 33.29 3.95 6.09
C SER A 800 32.46 5.24 5.96
N ILE A 801 31.15 5.11 6.13
CA ILE A 801 30.22 6.25 6.22
C ILE A 801 29.72 6.33 7.67
N VAL A 802 29.90 7.49 8.30
CA VAL A 802 29.35 7.81 9.63
C VAL A 802 28.18 8.77 9.41
N LEU A 803 26.95 8.30 9.57
CA LEU A 803 25.76 9.11 9.33
C LEU A 803 25.49 10.09 10.49
N GLY A 804 24.52 11.00 10.29
CA GLY A 804 24.31 12.13 11.20
C GLY A 804 23.95 11.70 12.63
N GLY A 805 24.47 12.43 13.62
CA GLY A 805 24.26 12.15 15.05
C GLY A 805 24.95 10.90 15.60
N ALA A 806 25.61 10.08 14.77
CA ALA A 806 26.34 8.91 15.23
C ALA A 806 27.54 9.29 16.10
N ARG A 807 27.76 8.54 17.19
CA ARG A 807 28.80 8.79 18.20
C ARG A 807 29.76 7.61 18.31
N ILE A 808 31.03 7.82 18.02
CA ILE A 808 32.09 6.82 18.21
C ILE A 808 32.89 7.23 19.45
N ARG A 809 32.82 6.42 20.52
CA ARG A 809 33.57 6.63 21.76
C ARG A 809 35.04 6.26 21.61
N GLU A 810 35.81 6.63 22.61
CA GLU A 810 37.26 6.58 22.65
C GLU A 810 37.88 5.20 22.36
N HIS A 811 39.04 5.23 21.68
CA HIS A 811 39.88 4.11 21.26
C HIS A 811 39.21 3.03 20.38
N SER A 812 38.04 3.35 19.81
CA SER A 812 37.30 2.43 18.93
C SER A 812 37.76 2.47 17.46
N LEU A 813 37.51 1.35 16.77
CA LEU A 813 37.96 1.08 15.41
C LEU A 813 36.76 0.80 14.49
N VAL A 814 36.66 1.53 13.36
CA VAL A 814 35.57 1.41 12.39
C VAL A 814 36.12 1.23 10.98
N LEU A 815 35.89 0.06 10.37
CA LEU A 815 36.48 -0.34 9.09
C LEU A 815 35.41 -0.88 8.14
N HIS A 816 35.39 -0.48 6.88
CA HIS A 816 34.51 -1.08 5.85
C HIS A 816 33.03 -1.15 6.30
N SER A 817 32.53 -0.07 6.92
CA SER A 817 31.27 -0.06 7.67
C SER A 817 30.41 1.18 7.41
N ILE A 818 29.10 1.06 7.62
CA ILE A 818 28.16 2.19 7.63
C ILE A 818 27.54 2.27 9.03
N LEU A 819 27.77 3.37 9.73
CA LEU A 819 27.13 3.64 11.02
C LEU A 819 25.86 4.47 10.78
N GLY A 820 24.70 3.91 11.13
CA GLY A 820 23.39 4.53 11.02
C GLY A 820 23.23 5.78 11.90
N TRP A 821 22.24 6.62 11.55
CA TRP A 821 21.93 7.84 12.29
C TRP A 821 21.75 7.61 13.79
N ASP A 822 22.26 8.54 14.60
CA ASP A 822 22.14 8.53 16.07
C ASP A 822 22.65 7.25 16.77
N SER A 823 23.45 6.44 16.08
CA SER A 823 24.01 5.20 16.63
C SER A 823 25.27 5.45 17.45
N VAL A 824 25.43 4.71 18.54
CA VAL A 824 26.55 4.83 19.48
C VAL A 824 27.45 3.60 19.35
N VAL A 825 28.75 3.81 19.19
CA VAL A 825 29.78 2.78 19.33
C VAL A 825 30.54 3.07 20.61
N GLY A 826 30.42 2.17 21.60
CA GLY A 826 31.10 2.25 22.90
C GLY A 826 32.62 2.25 22.78
N ALA A 827 33.30 2.50 23.90
CA ALA A 827 34.76 2.66 23.95
C ALA A 827 35.47 1.32 23.72
N TRP A 828 36.68 1.34 23.15
CA TRP A 828 37.48 0.14 22.85
C TRP A 828 36.76 -0.93 22.00
N SER A 829 35.75 -0.52 21.21
CA SER A 829 34.96 -1.42 20.37
C SER A 829 35.44 -1.42 18.91
N ARG A 830 35.22 -2.53 18.21
CA ARG A 830 35.64 -2.74 16.82
C ARG A 830 34.43 -3.08 15.95
N ILE A 831 34.09 -2.19 15.02
CA ILE A 831 33.06 -2.37 14.01
C ILE A 831 33.77 -2.57 12.67
N GLU A 832 33.68 -3.75 12.07
CA GLU A 832 34.43 -4.05 10.85
C GLU A 832 33.61 -4.88 9.86
N GLY A 833 33.66 -4.51 8.58
CA GLY A 833 33.14 -5.28 7.48
C GLY A 833 34.23 -5.91 6.62
N THR A 834 33.83 -6.81 5.74
CA THR A 834 34.68 -7.35 4.67
C THR A 834 34.70 -6.37 3.50
N PRO A 835 35.88 -6.00 2.97
CA PRO A 835 35.97 -5.16 1.78
C PRO A 835 35.22 -5.81 0.61
N CYS A 836 34.36 -5.03 -0.05
CA CYS A 836 33.64 -5.43 -1.24
C CYS A 836 33.86 -4.34 -2.29
N ASP A 837 34.26 -4.72 -3.50
CA ASP A 837 34.60 -3.80 -4.58
C ASP A 837 33.73 -4.11 -5.81
N PRO A 838 32.48 -3.64 -5.85
CA PRO A 838 31.50 -3.98 -6.87
C PRO A 838 31.73 -3.21 -8.19
N ASP A 839 32.99 -2.95 -8.55
CA ASP A 839 33.40 -2.18 -9.71
C ASP A 839 33.22 -3.02 -11.00
N PRO A 840 32.25 -2.70 -11.88
CA PRO A 840 32.07 -3.45 -13.11
C PRO A 840 33.20 -3.17 -14.11
N ASN A 841 33.87 -2.02 -14.01
CA ASN A 841 34.87 -1.55 -14.97
C ASN A 841 36.23 -2.24 -14.79
N LYS A 842 36.41 -3.05 -13.75
CA LYS A 842 37.64 -3.81 -13.50
C LYS A 842 37.53 -5.20 -14.12
N PRO A 843 38.36 -5.55 -15.13
CA PRO A 843 38.50 -6.93 -15.57
C PRO A 843 38.77 -7.84 -14.38
N PHE A 844 37.99 -8.93 -14.26
CA PHE A 844 38.07 -9.91 -13.18
C PHE A 844 37.68 -9.42 -11.77
N ALA A 845 37.12 -8.21 -11.61
CA ALA A 845 36.50 -7.84 -10.34
C ALA A 845 35.26 -8.67 -10.07
N LYS A 846 35.28 -9.37 -8.94
CA LYS A 846 34.12 -10.09 -8.43
C LYS A 846 33.12 -9.10 -7.84
N MET A 847 32.09 -8.72 -8.60
CA MET A 847 30.79 -8.45 -8.01
C MET A 847 30.23 -9.77 -7.48
N ASP A 848 30.74 -10.19 -6.32
CA ASP A 848 30.28 -11.36 -5.59
C ASP A 848 28.88 -11.05 -5.03
N ASN A 849 27.85 -11.19 -5.88
CA ASN A 849 26.47 -11.44 -5.47
C ASN A 849 26.37 -12.88 -4.93
N VAL A 850 27.17 -13.20 -3.90
CA VAL A 850 26.96 -14.39 -3.09
C VAL A 850 25.53 -14.31 -2.53
N PRO A 851 24.78 -15.43 -2.46
CA PRO A 851 23.53 -15.46 -1.72
C PRO A 851 23.72 -14.85 -0.32
N LEU A 852 22.69 -14.20 0.23
CA LEU A 852 22.82 -13.46 1.49
C LEU A 852 23.40 -14.34 2.61
N PHE A 853 23.04 -15.63 2.60
CA PHE A 853 23.58 -16.64 3.49
C PHE A 853 24.48 -17.64 2.75
N ASN A 854 25.47 -18.18 3.47
CA ASN A 854 26.27 -19.31 3.00
C ASN A 854 25.49 -20.63 3.19
N GLY A 855 26.09 -21.77 2.78
CA GLY A 855 25.48 -23.10 2.94
C GLY A 855 25.18 -23.51 4.39
N ASP A 856 25.76 -22.81 5.38
CA ASP A 856 25.54 -23.05 6.82
C ASP A 856 24.50 -22.08 7.43
N GLY A 857 23.79 -21.30 6.60
CA GLY A 857 22.78 -20.32 7.05
C GLY A 857 23.33 -19.06 7.71
N LYS A 858 24.65 -18.81 7.67
CA LYS A 858 25.29 -17.58 8.21
C LYS A 858 25.45 -16.54 7.12
N LEU A 859 25.50 -15.25 7.48
CA LEU A 859 25.72 -14.19 6.51
C LEU A 859 27.03 -14.42 5.75
N ASN A 860 27.01 -14.35 4.42
CA ASN A 860 28.26 -14.31 3.66
C ASN A 860 29.06 -13.06 4.04
N PRO A 861 30.40 -13.15 4.24
CA PRO A 861 31.21 -12.01 4.65
C PRO A 861 31.00 -10.78 3.76
N SER A 862 30.52 -9.70 4.36
CA SER A 862 30.12 -8.46 3.70
C SER A 862 30.43 -7.27 4.61
N ILE A 863 30.06 -6.06 4.20
CA ILE A 863 30.27 -4.85 5.00
C ILE A 863 29.44 -4.89 6.29
N THR A 864 29.87 -4.19 7.35
CA THR A 864 29.05 -4.05 8.56
C THR A 864 28.17 -2.82 8.50
N ILE A 865 26.90 -2.97 8.86
CA ILE A 865 25.88 -1.91 8.80
C ILE A 865 25.20 -1.82 10.16
N LEU A 866 25.24 -0.63 10.78
CA LEU A 866 24.34 -0.29 11.87
C LEU A 866 23.11 0.44 11.27
N GLY A 867 21.90 0.00 11.62
CA GLY A 867 20.68 0.80 11.45
C GLY A 867 20.72 2.05 12.33
N CYS A 868 19.69 2.91 12.29
CA CYS A 868 19.65 4.08 13.16
C CYS A 868 19.38 3.70 14.63
N ASN A 869 19.87 4.52 15.56
CA ASN A 869 19.74 4.31 17.02
C ASN A 869 20.22 2.92 17.48
N VAL A 870 21.32 2.41 16.91
CA VAL A 870 21.98 1.19 17.39
C VAL A 870 23.04 1.58 18.42
N ASN A 871 23.00 0.98 19.60
CA ASN A 871 23.94 1.22 20.69
C ASN A 871 24.81 -0.03 20.89
N VAL A 872 26.08 0.07 20.54
CA VAL A 872 27.08 -0.98 20.79
C VAL A 872 27.78 -0.66 22.10
N ALA A 873 27.76 -1.59 23.06
CA ALA A 873 28.47 -1.40 24.32
C ALA A 873 29.99 -1.25 24.12
N SER A 874 30.71 -0.83 25.16
CA SER A 874 32.18 -0.81 25.17
C SER A 874 32.76 -2.22 25.10
N GLU A 875 33.98 -2.34 24.57
CA GLU A 875 34.76 -3.59 24.45
C GLU A 875 34.05 -4.69 23.63
N LYS A 876 33.29 -4.31 22.60
CA LYS A 876 32.57 -5.24 21.71
C LYS A 876 33.15 -5.27 20.31
N ILE A 877 33.07 -6.43 19.67
CA ILE A 877 33.53 -6.65 18.31
C ILE A 877 32.33 -7.05 17.45
N VAL A 878 32.07 -6.32 16.38
CA VAL A 878 30.96 -6.54 15.44
C VAL A 878 31.55 -6.71 14.04
N LEU A 879 31.54 -7.93 13.51
CA LEU A 879 32.23 -8.31 12.27
C LEU A 879 31.25 -8.81 11.19
N ASN A 880 31.24 -8.18 10.02
CA ASN A 880 30.36 -8.54 8.91
C ASN A 880 28.89 -8.70 9.33
N CYS A 881 28.31 -7.70 10.00
CA CYS A 881 26.95 -7.79 10.53
C CYS A 881 26.00 -6.77 9.91
N ILE A 882 24.74 -7.16 9.71
CA ILE A 882 23.66 -6.25 9.31
C ILE A 882 22.73 -6.07 10.51
N ILE A 883 22.79 -4.94 11.19
CA ILE A 883 21.99 -4.66 12.39
C ILE A 883 20.83 -3.73 12.03
N LEU A 884 19.59 -4.13 12.32
CA LEU A 884 18.42 -3.27 12.16
C LEU A 884 18.38 -2.14 13.21
N PRO A 885 17.57 -1.09 13.02
CA PRO A 885 17.46 0.01 13.98
C PRO A 885 17.05 -0.40 15.40
N HIS A 886 17.36 0.48 16.35
CA HIS A 886 16.92 0.40 17.75
C HIS A 886 17.37 -0.91 18.44
N LYS A 887 18.69 -1.15 18.47
CA LYS A 887 19.30 -2.37 19.06
C LYS A 887 20.42 -2.03 20.03
N ASP A 888 20.40 -2.67 21.20
CA ASP A 888 21.49 -2.63 22.18
C ASP A 888 22.35 -3.89 22.07
N LEU A 889 23.59 -3.74 21.61
CA LEU A 889 24.55 -4.84 21.43
C LEU A 889 25.45 -4.97 22.65
N MET A 890 25.03 -5.82 23.59
CA MET A 890 25.75 -6.09 24.85
C MET A 890 26.85 -7.16 24.72
N ARG A 891 26.97 -7.81 23.56
CA ARG A 891 27.99 -8.83 23.24
C ARG A 891 28.61 -8.58 21.86
N SER A 892 29.66 -9.34 21.54
CA SER A 892 30.26 -9.38 20.21
C SER A 892 29.46 -10.26 19.25
N TYR A 893 29.48 -9.95 17.95
CA TYR A 893 28.71 -10.62 16.89
C TYR A 893 29.55 -10.80 15.63
N LYS A 894 29.31 -11.87 14.84
CA LYS A 894 30.05 -12.13 13.60
C LYS A 894 29.24 -12.87 12.54
N ASN A 895 29.20 -12.33 11.33
CA ASN A 895 28.50 -12.91 10.16
C ASN A 895 27.00 -13.13 10.43
N GLU A 896 26.35 -12.15 11.06
CA GLU A 896 24.97 -12.23 11.57
C GLU A 896 24.10 -11.06 11.07
N ILE A 897 22.81 -11.31 10.83
CA ILE A 897 21.80 -10.26 10.74
C ILE A 897 21.12 -10.14 12.09
N LEU A 898 21.17 -8.97 12.71
CA LEU A 898 20.53 -8.69 13.99
C LEU A 898 19.24 -7.91 13.74
N LEU A 899 18.13 -8.66 13.69
CA LEU A 899 16.78 -8.19 13.38
C LEU A 899 16.11 -7.53 14.59
#